data_AF-A0A0E0DA74-F1
#
_entry.id   AF-A0A0E0DA74-F1
#
_cell.length_a   1.000
_cell.length_b   1.000
_cell.length_c   1.000
_cell.angle_alpha   90.00
_cell.angle_beta   90.00
_cell.angle_gamma   90.00
#
_symmetry.space_group_name_H-M   'P 1'
#
loop_
_entity.id
_entity.type
_entity.pdbx_description
1 polymer ?
#
loop_
_entity_poly.entity_id
_entity_poly.type
_entity_poly.pdbx_seq_one_letter_code
_entity_poly.pdbx_strand_id
1 'polypeptide(L)'
;MLYLPFVTCNPHLTNPFFQHNNSESGSYIPKAKISLTQSTIEGEISAPKVTAFSLWGCSSIYPGVVKTDIDAPRVSVIATSQTSYDNGTPYHISPGTSMSFPHWDHCCAQIPASSMVTCRPQIHYDDNRIDNNLFPYISLHTATTYDNNGMPVRNIPKVADPFDYGAGFINPNMAADLGLIYDIAASNYLKFFNCIGGLATGDNCTTAKRSLADLNLPSIAIPNLKMFQTATCILTNRDMSRLSRQSLFLSFLLQFLLQLPWSSHALKQSEPPTKLYIVYLGERRHDDADLVTDSHHDILASVLGSKEAALESIVYSYRYSFSGFAARLTKTQASIIRGLPDVVSVRENHIHQLHTSRSWDFLGMDYRQPNGLLAKANYGEDIIIGVLDTGITPESPSFADDGYGPPPSKWKGICQVGPSFEAKSCNRKLIGARWYIDDDTLSSMSKNEILSPRDMEGHGTHTASTAGGNIVHNASILGLATGTVRGGAPRARVAMYKTCWSGGGCSTAGQLKAMDDAVHDGVDILSLSLGGPLEDLGTLHVVAKGIPVVYSAGNDGPIAQTVENSSPWLLTVAAATMDRSFPVVITLGDNDKFVAQSFVLSRQTKSQFSEIQVFEGDDCNGDNINSTVKGKTVFCFGTKLDPEPDINSIIKVTGEKGGTGVIMPKYNTDTLLQDSPLTLPIPFVVVDYEIAYRIYQYYTNENDGTAKVKISSTQTTIGKVTAPKVAAFSSRGPSSIYPGVIKPDIAAVGVTILAAAPKDFIDLGIPYHFESGTSMACPHVSGIVAVLKSLHPEWSPAALKSAIMTTALTYDNDGMPIKANGRVEKIADPFDYGAGFINPNMAADPGLIYDISASDYLKFFNCMGGLGSGDNCTTVKGSLADLNLPSIAIPNLKTFQVATRTVTNVGQANAVYKAFLQPPVGIEMAVEPPVLVFSKDRKVQSFKVTFKVTRRPIQGDYRFGSLAWHDGGNHWVRIPIAVRIVIEEIYSKIS
;
A
#
# COMPACT_ATOMS: atom_id res chain seq x y z
N MET A 1 -29.43 28.44 25.06
CA MET A 1 -30.52 28.86 24.13
C MET A 1 -29.83 29.42 22.89
N LEU A 2 -30.08 28.86 21.70
CA LEU A 2 -31.03 29.35 20.67
C LEU A 2 -30.62 30.75 20.13
N TYR A 3 -30.45 31.00 18.82
CA TYR A 3 -30.76 30.23 17.60
C TYR A 3 -29.75 30.50 16.46
N LEU A 4 -29.66 29.57 15.48
CA LEU A 4 -29.11 29.77 14.12
C LEU A 4 -30.18 30.43 13.20
N PRO A 5 -29.89 31.07 12.03
CA PRO A 5 -29.35 30.37 10.82
C PRO A 5 -28.51 31.17 9.77
N PHE A 6 -27.80 30.41 8.89
CA PHE A 6 -27.46 30.55 7.44
C PHE A 6 -27.31 31.94 6.72
N VAL A 7 -26.69 32.15 5.53
CA VAL A 7 -26.24 31.34 4.35
C VAL A 7 -24.84 31.83 3.84
N THR A 8 -24.23 31.11 2.90
CA THR A 8 -22.99 31.39 2.10
C THR A 8 -23.20 32.45 0.97
N CYS A 9 -22.30 32.79 0.01
CA CYS A 9 -21.01 32.25 -0.45
C CYS A 9 -20.19 33.24 -1.35
N ASN A 10 -18.86 33.03 -1.43
CA ASN A 10 -17.92 33.27 -2.55
C ASN A 10 -17.67 34.70 -3.11
N PRO A 11 -16.44 34.95 -3.61
CA PRO A 11 -16.29 35.34 -5.02
C PRO A 11 -15.11 34.68 -5.78
N HIS A 12 -15.34 34.31 -7.04
CA HIS A 12 -14.29 34.09 -8.06
C HIS A 12 -14.32 35.23 -9.09
N LEU A 13 -13.17 35.56 -9.70
CA LEU A 13 -13.01 35.74 -11.16
C LEU A 13 -11.58 36.18 -11.55
N THR A 14 -11.07 35.63 -12.66
CA THR A 14 -10.11 36.21 -13.64
C THR A 14 -9.60 35.10 -14.58
N ASN A 15 -9.22 35.35 -15.85
CA ASN A 15 -9.97 36.03 -16.92
C ASN A 15 -9.43 35.55 -18.29
N PRO A 16 -10.25 35.30 -19.33
CA PRO A 16 -9.77 34.97 -20.68
C PRO A 16 -9.46 36.24 -21.52
N PHE A 17 -8.99 36.09 -22.76
CA PHE A 17 -8.67 37.23 -23.66
C PHE A 17 -8.97 36.97 -25.14
N PHE A 18 -9.25 38.07 -25.86
CA PHE A 18 -9.50 38.23 -27.31
C PHE A 18 -10.86 37.70 -27.85
N GLN A 19 -11.55 38.36 -28.80
CA GLN A 19 -11.19 39.55 -29.61
C GLN A 19 -12.43 40.35 -30.10
N HIS A 20 -12.36 41.70 -30.13
CA HIS A 20 -13.23 42.67 -30.87
C HIS A 20 -14.77 42.68 -30.57
N ASN A 21 -15.55 43.76 -30.76
CA ASN A 21 -15.33 45.14 -31.26
C ASN A 21 -16.41 46.12 -30.72
N ASN A 22 -16.07 47.42 -30.52
CA ASN A 22 -16.97 48.61 -30.40
C ASN A 22 -18.02 48.63 -29.23
N SER A 23 -18.52 49.76 -28.69
CA SER A 23 -18.14 51.20 -28.71
C SER A 23 -18.96 52.00 -27.66
N GLU A 24 -18.37 53.03 -27.01
CA GLU A 24 -19.04 54.15 -26.27
C GLU A 24 -19.87 53.80 -24.99
N SER A 25 -20.07 54.66 -23.96
CA SER A 25 -19.39 55.91 -23.51
C SER A 25 -19.79 56.34 -22.06
N GLY A 26 -18.81 56.69 -21.18
CA GLY A 26 -18.95 57.56 -19.97
C GLY A 26 -19.80 57.08 -18.76
N SER A 27 -19.85 57.76 -17.58
CA SER A 27 -18.87 58.68 -16.90
C SER A 27 -19.30 59.07 -15.44
N TYR A 28 -18.35 59.59 -14.63
CA TYR A 28 -18.48 60.41 -13.36
C TYR A 28 -18.82 59.79 -11.97
N ILE A 29 -18.28 60.45 -10.89
CA ILE A 29 -18.15 60.03 -9.46
C ILE A 29 -18.08 61.28 -8.51
N PRO A 30 -18.79 61.38 -7.35
CA PRO A 30 -18.16 61.89 -6.09
C PRO A 30 -18.79 61.60 -4.67
N LYS A 31 -17.96 61.09 -3.73
CA LYS A 31 -17.69 61.57 -2.31
C LYS A 31 -18.71 61.51 -1.12
N ALA A 32 -18.10 61.38 0.10
CA ALA A 32 -18.41 61.99 1.43
C ALA A 32 -19.45 61.35 2.42
N LYS A 33 -19.43 61.51 3.79
CA LYS A 33 -18.39 61.67 4.88
C LYS A 33 -19.03 61.76 6.32
N ILE A 34 -18.25 61.55 7.43
CA ILE A 34 -18.31 62.21 8.81
C ILE A 34 -19.17 61.67 10.04
N SER A 35 -18.51 61.56 11.25
CA SER A 35 -18.93 61.77 12.69
C SER A 35 -19.89 60.83 13.50
N LEU A 36 -19.98 60.76 14.87
CA LEU A 36 -19.05 60.63 16.06
C LEU A 36 -19.82 60.62 17.45
N THR A 37 -19.13 60.41 18.61
CA THR A 37 -19.54 60.58 20.09
C THR A 37 -20.51 59.56 20.76
N GLN A 38 -20.72 59.40 22.10
CA GLN A 38 -19.91 59.23 23.38
C GLN A 38 -20.88 59.22 24.64
N SER A 39 -20.61 58.86 25.93
CA SER A 39 -19.66 57.97 26.70
C SER A 39 -19.95 57.93 28.25
N THR A 40 -19.48 56.92 29.03
CA THR A 40 -19.47 56.77 30.55
C THR A 40 -20.85 56.52 31.26
N ILE A 41 -21.07 56.18 32.56
CA ILE A 41 -20.35 56.04 33.89
C ILE A 41 -21.25 55.14 34.85
N GLU A 42 -21.06 54.57 36.08
CA GLU A 42 -20.07 54.30 37.20
C GLU A 42 -20.62 53.04 38.02
N GLY A 43 -20.33 52.56 39.26
CA GLY A 43 -19.40 52.82 40.40
C GLY A 43 -19.72 52.03 41.74
N GLU A 44 -18.69 51.60 42.53
CA GLU A 44 -18.60 51.40 44.04
C GLU A 44 -19.44 50.37 44.89
N ILE A 45 -19.09 49.83 46.10
CA ILE A 45 -17.85 49.66 46.97
C ILE A 45 -18.05 48.58 48.11
N SER A 46 -16.98 47.89 48.59
CA SER A 46 -16.68 47.52 50.03
C SER A 46 -15.45 46.55 50.18
N ALA A 47 -14.85 46.41 51.39
CA ALA A 47 -13.48 45.84 51.63
C ALA A 47 -13.26 45.33 53.10
N PRO A 48 -12.03 45.22 53.72
CA PRO A 48 -10.69 44.72 53.29
C PRO A 48 -9.93 43.81 54.34
N LYS A 49 -8.87 43.10 53.90
CA LYS A 49 -7.55 42.88 54.57
C LYS A 49 -6.64 41.98 53.67
N VAL A 50 -5.49 42.41 53.11
CA VAL A 50 -4.16 42.69 53.75
C VAL A 50 -3.49 41.37 54.23
N THR A 51 -2.30 40.90 53.79
CA THR A 51 -1.18 41.36 52.87
C THR A 51 -0.23 40.14 52.63
N ALA A 52 0.77 40.04 51.72
CA ALA A 52 1.31 40.83 50.58
C ALA A 52 2.30 39.94 49.73
N PHE A 53 2.93 40.50 48.68
CA PHE A 53 3.94 39.93 47.74
C PHE A 53 3.50 38.77 46.83
N SER A 54 3.74 38.79 45.51
CA SER A 54 4.06 39.89 44.58
C SER A 54 3.82 39.45 43.13
N LEU A 55 3.25 40.32 42.29
CA LEU A 55 2.92 40.05 40.87
C LEU A 55 3.32 41.22 39.96
N TRP A 56 3.99 40.88 38.85
CA TRP A 56 4.18 41.70 37.64
C TRP A 56 3.93 40.76 36.44
N GLY A 57 3.44 41.21 35.28
CA GLY A 57 3.01 42.55 34.88
C GLY A 57 3.02 42.65 33.35
N CYS A 58 1.93 43.09 32.73
CA CYS A 58 1.78 43.08 31.26
C CYS A 58 1.91 44.47 30.61
N SER A 59 2.24 44.44 29.30
CA SER A 59 1.87 45.41 28.25
C SER A 59 2.46 46.83 28.23
N SER A 60 2.72 47.29 27.00
CA SER A 60 2.72 48.69 26.54
C SER A 60 2.53 48.70 25.01
N ILE A 61 2.08 49.83 24.44
CA ILE A 61 1.53 49.94 23.06
C ILE A 61 2.16 51.17 22.35
N TYR A 62 2.13 51.18 21.01
CA TYR A 62 2.27 52.37 20.12
C TYR A 62 1.24 53.50 20.47
N PRO A 63 1.25 54.73 19.88
CA PRO A 63 1.96 55.20 18.67
C PRO A 63 2.62 56.61 18.75
N GLY A 64 3.19 57.10 17.64
CA GLY A 64 3.52 58.52 17.44
C GLY A 64 4.14 58.82 16.06
N VAL A 65 3.70 59.89 15.37
CA VAL A 65 4.23 60.33 14.06
C VAL A 65 4.48 61.83 14.06
N VAL A 66 5.70 62.25 13.70
CA VAL A 66 6.04 63.63 13.28
C VAL A 66 7.02 63.55 12.10
N LYS A 67 6.91 64.47 11.15
CA LYS A 67 7.82 64.59 9.99
C LYS A 67 9.11 65.34 10.35
N THR A 68 10.18 65.06 9.59
CA THR A 68 10.89 66.10 8.82
C THR A 68 11.56 65.49 7.60
N ASP A 69 11.61 66.25 6.51
CA ASP A 69 12.33 65.94 5.27
C ASP A 69 13.84 66.24 5.39
N ILE A 70 14.58 65.97 4.31
CA ILE A 70 15.85 66.61 3.82
C ILE A 70 16.96 65.60 3.43
N ASP A 71 17.18 65.55 2.11
CA ASP A 71 18.43 65.39 1.33
C ASP A 71 19.58 64.40 1.67
N ALA A 72 20.30 64.06 0.60
CA ALA A 72 21.65 63.48 0.60
C ALA A 72 22.71 64.64 0.56
N PRO A 73 23.94 64.55 0.02
CA PRO A 73 24.79 63.39 -0.33
C PRO A 73 26.29 63.51 0.09
N ARG A 74 27.06 62.40 -0.01
CA ARG A 74 28.56 62.37 -0.11
C ARG A 74 29.28 62.96 1.15
N VAL A 75 30.61 63.20 1.27
CA VAL A 75 31.76 63.28 0.32
C VAL A 75 33.11 62.87 0.98
N SER A 76 33.92 62.01 0.32
CA SER A 76 35.41 61.85 0.46
C SER A 76 36.00 61.45 1.84
N VAL A 77 37.28 61.09 2.07
CA VAL A 77 38.57 60.91 1.31
C VAL A 77 39.33 59.70 1.98
N ILE A 78 40.54 59.15 1.70
CA ILE A 78 41.75 59.35 0.85
C ILE A 78 42.11 57.93 0.31
N ALA A 79 42.13 57.61 -1.00
CA ALA A 79 43.22 57.67 -2.00
C ALA A 79 44.54 56.89 -1.74
N THR A 80 44.78 55.83 -2.55
CA THR A 80 46.08 55.29 -3.05
C THR A 80 47.15 54.79 -2.05
N SER A 81 48.02 53.82 -2.38
CA SER A 81 48.55 53.41 -3.70
C SER A 81 48.84 51.89 -3.85
N GLN A 82 49.16 51.47 -5.08
CA GLN A 82 49.76 50.17 -5.44
C GLN A 82 51.21 50.37 -5.92
N THR A 83 52.03 49.32 -5.87
CA THR A 83 52.95 48.94 -6.98
C THR A 83 53.32 47.45 -6.88
N SER A 84 53.89 46.87 -7.94
CA SER A 84 54.01 45.41 -8.16
C SER A 84 55.26 45.01 -8.97
N TYR A 85 55.41 43.70 -9.24
CA TYR A 85 56.45 42.97 -10.02
C TYR A 85 57.71 42.53 -9.22
N ASP A 86 58.44 41.46 -9.59
CA ASP A 86 58.50 40.73 -10.88
C ASP A 86 58.81 39.18 -10.78
N ASN A 87 59.09 38.54 -11.92
CA ASN A 87 59.20 37.10 -12.23
C ASN A 87 60.38 36.29 -11.61
N GLY A 88 60.27 34.93 -11.60
CA GLY A 88 61.42 34.01 -11.48
C GLY A 88 61.11 32.50 -11.25
N THR A 89 61.73 31.60 -12.02
CA THR A 89 61.71 30.11 -11.91
C THR A 89 63.11 29.54 -12.24
N PRO A 90 63.45 28.23 -12.06
CA PRO A 90 62.87 27.11 -11.29
C PRO A 90 63.92 26.48 -10.31
N TYR A 91 63.66 25.31 -9.69
CA TYR A 91 64.61 24.16 -9.58
C TYR A 91 64.00 22.92 -8.87
N HIS A 92 64.64 21.74 -9.03
CA HIS A 92 64.30 20.45 -8.40
C HIS A 92 64.86 20.31 -6.96
N ILE A 93 64.28 19.41 -6.15
CA ILE A 93 64.95 18.22 -5.53
C ILE A 93 63.98 17.39 -4.67
N SER A 94 64.27 16.10 -4.51
CA SER A 94 63.67 15.13 -3.56
C SER A 94 64.75 14.07 -3.23
N PRO A 95 64.60 13.16 -2.24
CA PRO A 95 63.63 13.04 -1.14
C PRO A 95 64.35 12.89 0.25
N GLY A 96 63.67 12.40 1.29
CA GLY A 96 64.33 11.49 2.27
C GLY A 96 64.12 11.68 3.79
N THR A 97 63.65 10.60 4.44
CA THR A 97 64.10 10.05 5.75
C THR A 97 64.22 10.93 7.02
N SER A 98 63.22 10.78 7.90
CA SER A 98 63.31 10.30 9.30
C SER A 98 64.46 10.73 10.24
N MET A 99 64.13 11.28 11.42
CA MET A 99 64.70 10.88 12.71
C MET A 99 63.77 11.17 13.91
N SER A 100 64.10 10.64 15.09
CA SER A 100 63.16 10.19 16.15
C SER A 100 63.39 10.79 17.55
N PHE A 101 62.39 10.63 18.45
CA PHE A 101 62.44 10.76 19.94
C PHE A 101 62.58 12.19 20.53
N PRO A 102 62.32 12.42 21.85
CA PRO A 102 61.90 11.51 22.94
C PRO A 102 60.63 11.93 23.75
N HIS A 103 60.29 11.14 24.79
CA HIS A 103 59.30 11.43 25.85
C HIS A 103 59.68 12.60 26.79
N TRP A 104 58.72 13.03 27.65
CA TRP A 104 58.95 13.46 29.06
C TRP A 104 57.64 13.38 29.89
N ASP A 105 57.74 13.48 31.23
CA ASP A 105 56.73 13.02 32.21
C ASP A 105 56.00 14.12 33.04
N HIS A 106 55.03 13.65 33.85
CA HIS A 106 54.23 14.27 34.94
C HIS A 106 55.02 15.05 36.04
N CYS A 107 54.47 15.88 36.95
CA CYS A 107 53.13 16.51 37.19
C CYS A 107 53.15 17.58 38.33
N CYS A 108 52.02 18.29 38.53
CA CYS A 108 51.57 19.02 39.77
C CYS A 108 52.35 20.29 40.22
N ALA A 109 51.85 21.21 41.06
CA ALA A 109 50.58 21.39 41.83
C ALA A 109 50.11 22.88 41.77
N GLN A 110 48.98 23.39 42.34
CA GLN A 110 48.46 23.37 43.73
C GLN A 110 46.91 23.59 43.81
N ILE A 111 46.30 23.36 45.00
CA ILE A 111 44.83 23.24 45.26
C ILE A 111 44.48 23.85 46.65
N PRO A 112 43.43 24.70 46.82
CA PRO A 112 42.33 24.36 47.77
C PRO A 112 40.93 25.05 47.60
N ALA A 113 39.84 24.24 47.74
CA ALA A 113 38.57 24.49 48.48
C ALA A 113 37.62 25.71 48.15
N SER A 114 36.32 25.75 48.56
CA SER A 114 35.59 24.98 49.59
C SER A 114 34.06 24.80 49.39
N SER A 115 33.51 23.76 50.05
CA SER A 115 32.17 23.63 50.69
C SER A 115 30.84 23.74 49.92
N MET A 116 30.07 22.64 49.86
CA MET A 116 28.91 22.41 50.76
C MET A 116 28.48 20.92 50.81
N VAL A 117 27.81 20.50 51.90
CA VAL A 117 27.53 19.08 52.27
C VAL A 117 26.20 18.94 53.01
N THR A 118 25.63 17.72 53.01
CA THR A 118 24.41 17.22 53.71
C THR A 118 23.06 17.75 53.18
N CYS A 119 21.91 17.08 53.37
CA CYS A 119 21.62 15.90 54.21
C CYS A 119 20.61 14.89 53.61
N ARG A 120 20.28 13.85 54.40
CA ARG A 120 19.20 12.83 54.26
C ARG A 120 18.64 12.59 55.68
N PRO A 121 17.46 11.96 55.90
CA PRO A 121 17.42 10.49 56.08
C PRO A 121 16.09 9.82 55.60
N GLN A 122 16.10 8.53 55.20
CA GLN A 122 15.66 7.32 55.95
C GLN A 122 14.20 7.36 56.46
N ILE A 123 13.46 6.24 56.54
CA ILE A 123 13.81 4.80 56.45
C ILE A 123 13.04 4.16 55.25
N HIS A 124 12.86 2.85 55.01
CA HIS A 124 13.07 1.60 55.76
C HIS A 124 13.61 0.48 54.83
N TYR A 125 13.87 -0.70 55.40
CA TYR A 125 14.07 -2.00 54.72
C TYR A 125 13.37 -3.08 55.54
N ASP A 126 13.06 -4.23 54.95
CA ASP A 126 12.90 -5.49 55.69
C ASP A 126 13.59 -6.60 54.87
N ASP A 127 14.15 -7.61 55.54
CA ASP A 127 15.19 -8.49 54.97
C ASP A 127 14.84 -9.98 55.11
N ASN A 128 15.61 -10.85 54.44
CA ASN A 128 15.55 -12.32 54.35
C ASN A 128 14.71 -12.93 53.20
N ARG A 129 15.36 -13.26 52.07
CA ARG A 129 15.86 -14.64 51.84
C ARG A 129 16.65 -14.81 50.53
N ILE A 130 17.77 -15.51 50.70
CA ILE A 130 18.58 -16.26 49.74
C ILE A 130 17.80 -16.74 48.50
N ASP A 131 18.37 -16.51 47.31
CA ASP A 131 18.44 -17.58 46.30
C ASP A 131 19.76 -17.52 45.50
N ASN A 132 20.19 -18.66 44.96
CA ASN A 132 21.45 -18.79 44.22
C ASN A 132 21.20 -18.99 42.73
N ASN A 133 21.91 -18.23 41.88
CA ASN A 133 22.79 -18.79 40.84
C ASN A 133 23.47 -17.69 40.01
N LEU A 134 24.79 -17.76 39.90
CA LEU A 134 25.66 -16.86 39.13
C LEU A 134 26.61 -17.71 38.29
N PHE A 135 26.53 -17.62 36.96
CA PHE A 135 27.61 -17.98 36.03
C PHE A 135 27.46 -17.18 34.72
N PRO A 136 28.54 -16.97 33.93
CA PRO A 136 28.79 -15.65 33.35
C PRO A 136 28.93 -15.63 31.82
N TYR A 137 28.96 -14.42 31.26
CA TYR A 137 29.38 -14.18 29.89
C TYR A 137 30.88 -14.52 29.70
N ILE A 138 31.20 -15.14 28.56
CA ILE A 138 32.57 -15.30 28.06
C ILE A 138 32.65 -14.67 26.67
N SER A 139 33.47 -13.62 26.52
CA SER A 139 33.79 -13.02 25.23
C SER A 139 34.94 -13.77 24.55
N LEU A 140 34.78 -14.13 23.28
CA LEU A 140 35.86 -14.64 22.44
C LEU A 140 36.53 -13.49 21.68
N HIS A 141 37.75 -13.13 22.08
CA HIS A 141 38.65 -12.34 21.25
C HIS A 141 39.47 -13.26 20.33
N THR A 142 39.50 -12.95 19.04
CA THR A 142 40.44 -13.57 18.09
C THR A 142 41.85 -12.98 18.27
N ALA A 143 42.84 -13.83 18.50
CA ALA A 143 44.25 -13.44 18.64
C ALA A 143 45.07 -13.97 17.45
N THR A 144 45.83 -13.08 16.79
CA THR A 144 46.77 -13.45 15.73
C THR A 144 48.09 -13.91 16.34
N THR A 145 48.51 -15.14 16.08
CA THR A 145 49.79 -15.67 16.58
C THR A 145 50.95 -15.35 15.65
N TYR A 146 52.10 -15.04 16.25
CA TYR A 146 53.42 -15.00 15.61
C TYR A 146 54.25 -16.15 16.18
N ASP A 147 55.29 -16.59 15.46
CA ASP A 147 56.29 -17.49 16.05
C ASP A 147 57.26 -16.74 16.98
N ASN A 148 58.08 -17.48 17.72
CA ASN A 148 59.01 -16.93 18.72
C ASN A 148 60.17 -16.08 18.13
N ASN A 149 60.25 -15.90 16.80
CA ASN A 149 61.19 -14.98 16.14
C ASN A 149 60.47 -13.85 15.35
N GLY A 150 59.14 -13.75 15.41
CA GLY A 150 58.41 -12.53 15.07
C GLY A 150 58.20 -12.25 13.58
N MET A 151 58.06 -13.27 12.72
CA MET A 151 57.64 -13.10 11.32
C MET A 151 56.35 -13.87 10.98
N PRO A 152 55.47 -13.34 10.11
CA PRO A 152 54.28 -14.05 9.66
C PRO A 152 54.60 -15.05 8.53
N VAL A 153 54.30 -16.33 8.75
CA VAL A 153 54.59 -17.41 7.80
C VAL A 153 53.48 -17.56 6.76
N ARG A 154 53.85 -17.74 5.49
CA ARG A 154 52.96 -18.22 4.40
C ARG A 154 53.41 -19.61 3.94
N ASN A 155 52.48 -20.55 3.73
CA ASN A 155 52.31 -21.26 2.45
C ASN A 155 51.15 -22.30 2.46
N ILE A 156 50.81 -22.75 1.24
CA ILE A 156 49.68 -23.61 0.82
C ILE A 156 50.22 -25.05 0.58
N PRO A 157 49.53 -26.16 0.96
CA PRO A 157 48.68 -26.89 -0.02
C PRO A 157 47.53 -27.82 0.46
N LYS A 158 46.48 -27.87 -0.39
CA LYS A 158 45.63 -29.01 -0.82
C LYS A 158 44.84 -29.92 0.16
N VAL A 159 43.51 -29.89 -0.05
CA VAL A 159 42.56 -31.03 -0.28
C VAL A 159 42.56 -32.23 0.68
N ALA A 160 41.48 -32.34 1.48
CA ALA A 160 40.73 -33.57 1.78
C ALA A 160 39.36 -33.21 2.42
N ASP A 161 38.38 -34.12 2.35
CA ASP A 161 37.06 -33.98 2.99
C ASP A 161 37.08 -34.21 4.51
N PRO A 162 36.06 -33.76 5.25
CA PRO A 162 35.66 -34.33 6.53
C PRO A 162 34.25 -34.93 6.49
N PHE A 163 34.13 -36.20 6.88
CA PHE A 163 32.87 -36.77 7.38
C PHE A 163 32.94 -36.84 8.92
N ASP A 164 31.83 -36.47 9.56
CA ASP A 164 31.38 -36.85 10.91
C ASP A 164 32.12 -36.40 12.20
N TYR A 165 31.31 -36.38 13.27
CA TYR A 165 31.49 -35.97 14.68
C TYR A 165 31.16 -34.50 15.02
N GLY A 166 30.28 -34.21 16.00
CA GLY A 166 29.44 -35.10 16.82
C GLY A 166 28.53 -34.30 17.78
N ALA A 167 27.34 -34.83 18.11
CA ALA A 167 26.23 -34.03 18.66
C ALA A 167 26.23 -33.76 20.17
N GLY A 168 25.50 -32.70 20.58
CA GLY A 168 25.07 -32.39 21.96
C GLY A 168 24.72 -30.89 22.12
N PHE A 169 23.57 -30.46 22.65
CA PHE A 169 22.42 -31.16 23.24
C PHE A 169 21.10 -30.49 22.81
N ILE A 170 20.04 -31.29 22.59
CA ILE A 170 18.64 -30.87 22.65
C ILE A 170 17.89 -31.90 23.53
N ASN A 171 16.95 -31.46 24.36
CA ASN A 171 16.21 -32.29 25.31
C ASN A 171 15.01 -33.01 24.62
N PRO A 172 14.98 -34.36 24.52
CA PRO A 172 13.95 -35.07 23.79
C PRO A 172 12.84 -35.60 24.71
N ASN A 173 11.74 -34.86 24.89
CA ASN A 173 10.59 -35.36 25.67
C ASN A 173 9.20 -34.77 25.29
N MET A 174 8.99 -34.35 24.03
CA MET A 174 7.66 -33.97 23.51
C MET A 174 7.34 -34.54 22.11
N ALA A 175 8.01 -35.63 21.71
CA ALA A 175 7.89 -36.22 20.37
C ALA A 175 7.33 -37.66 20.35
N ALA A 176 6.81 -38.18 21.47
CA ALA A 176 6.36 -39.57 21.60
C ALA A 176 4.81 -39.74 21.63
N ASP A 177 4.09 -38.87 22.34
CA ASP A 177 2.66 -39.12 22.65
C ASP A 177 1.66 -38.65 21.57
N LEU A 178 2.06 -37.81 20.61
CA LEU A 178 1.20 -37.41 19.49
C LEU A 178 1.10 -38.46 18.37
N GLY A 179 1.97 -39.47 18.37
CA GLY A 179 1.96 -40.54 17.36
C GLY A 179 0.85 -41.59 17.56
N LEU A 180 0.47 -41.89 18.80
CA LEU A 180 -0.43 -43.03 19.09
C LEU A 180 -1.93 -42.73 18.97
N ILE A 181 -2.33 -41.46 19.04
CA ILE A 181 -3.76 -41.08 19.13
C ILE A 181 -4.45 -41.08 17.76
N TYR A 182 -3.74 -40.72 16.69
CA TYR A 182 -4.31 -40.65 15.34
C TYR A 182 -4.57 -42.03 14.70
N ASP A 183 -3.66 -43.01 14.90
CA ASP A 183 -3.83 -44.36 14.33
C ASP A 183 -5.02 -45.11 14.93
N ILE A 184 -5.33 -44.90 16.21
CA ILE A 184 -6.49 -45.52 16.88
C ILE A 184 -7.82 -44.96 16.32
N ALA A 185 -7.85 -43.70 15.88
CA ALA A 185 -9.02 -43.11 15.23
C ALA A 185 -9.19 -43.65 13.79
N ALA A 186 -8.12 -43.61 12.98
CA ALA A 186 -8.15 -44.05 11.58
C ALA A 186 -8.47 -45.54 11.43
N SER A 187 -7.88 -46.39 12.29
CA SER A 187 -8.06 -47.85 12.27
C SER A 187 -9.50 -48.30 12.55
N ASN A 188 -10.32 -47.47 13.20
CA ASN A 188 -11.72 -47.80 13.51
C ASN A 188 -12.69 -47.28 12.43
N TYR A 189 -12.45 -46.09 11.86
CA TYR A 189 -13.24 -45.57 10.74
C TYR A 189 -13.20 -46.48 9.50
N LEU A 190 -12.02 -47.01 9.16
CA LEU A 190 -11.86 -47.88 7.99
C LEU A 190 -12.60 -49.23 8.14
N LYS A 191 -12.66 -49.77 9.37
CA LYS A 191 -13.39 -51.02 9.67
C LYS A 191 -14.91 -50.85 9.57
N PHE A 192 -15.44 -49.69 9.99
CA PHE A 192 -16.87 -49.40 9.92
C PHE A 192 -17.38 -49.36 8.48
N PHE A 193 -16.66 -48.68 7.58
CA PHE A 193 -17.00 -48.63 6.15
C PHE A 193 -16.96 -50.01 5.47
N ASN A 194 -15.98 -50.86 5.79
CA ASN A 194 -15.83 -52.17 5.14
C ASN A 194 -16.94 -53.18 5.49
N CYS A 195 -17.55 -53.11 6.68
CA CYS A 195 -18.77 -53.89 6.96
C CYS A 195 -20.02 -53.36 6.24
N ILE A 196 -20.12 -52.04 5.99
CA ILE A 196 -21.25 -51.45 5.24
C ILE A 196 -21.11 -51.70 3.73
N GLY A 197 -19.87 -51.73 3.21
CA GLY A 197 -19.57 -52.04 1.81
C GLY A 197 -19.68 -53.52 1.41
N GLY A 198 -19.97 -54.43 2.35
CA GLY A 198 -20.18 -55.86 2.06
C GLY A 198 -18.93 -56.66 1.66
N LEU A 199 -17.72 -56.12 1.89
CA LEU A 199 -16.44 -56.69 1.43
C LEU A 199 -15.71 -57.55 2.48
N ALA A 200 -16.39 -57.97 3.56
CA ALA A 200 -15.80 -58.81 4.59
C ALA A 200 -16.77 -59.92 5.05
N THR A 201 -16.27 -61.16 5.12
CA THR A 201 -17.00 -62.36 5.59
C THR A 201 -16.29 -62.97 6.80
N GLY A 202 -17.04 -63.22 7.88
CA GLY A 202 -16.54 -63.87 9.10
C GLY A 202 -15.90 -62.93 10.11
N ASP A 203 -16.21 -63.16 11.39
CA ASP A 203 -15.67 -62.66 12.67
C ASP A 203 -15.28 -61.18 12.89
N ASN A 204 -14.71 -60.48 11.91
CA ASN A 204 -14.29 -59.07 12.05
C ASN A 204 -15.45 -58.11 12.36
N CYS A 205 -16.69 -58.44 11.99
CA CYS A 205 -17.87 -57.63 12.32
C CYS A 205 -18.49 -57.97 13.70
N THR A 206 -18.01 -59.02 14.38
CA THR A 206 -18.56 -59.48 15.67
C THR A 206 -18.04 -58.64 16.84
N THR A 207 -16.76 -58.25 16.82
CA THR A 207 -16.14 -57.41 17.86
C THR A 207 -16.77 -56.01 17.91
N ALA A 208 -17.11 -55.44 16.74
CA ALA A 208 -17.78 -54.14 16.62
C ALA A 208 -19.19 -54.12 17.26
N LYS A 209 -19.84 -55.28 17.43
CA LYS A 209 -21.17 -55.39 18.05
C LYS A 209 -21.19 -55.37 19.58
N ARG A 210 -20.03 -55.35 20.26
CA ARG A 210 -19.98 -55.23 21.74
C ARG A 210 -19.82 -53.79 22.24
N SER A 211 -19.12 -52.91 21.52
CA SER A 211 -18.89 -51.51 21.92
C SER A 211 -20.05 -50.55 21.64
N LEU A 212 -21.26 -51.07 21.41
CA LEU A 212 -22.47 -50.30 21.06
C LEU A 212 -23.68 -50.67 21.95
N ALA A 213 -23.44 -51.37 23.06
CA ALA A 213 -24.48 -51.83 23.98
C ALA A 213 -24.80 -50.84 25.12
N ASP A 214 -23.90 -49.90 25.44
CA ASP A 214 -23.98 -49.06 26.65
C ASP A 214 -24.62 -47.66 26.42
N LEU A 215 -25.19 -47.40 25.24
CA LEU A 215 -25.82 -46.11 24.90
C LEU A 215 -27.34 -46.23 24.70
N ASN A 216 -28.06 -46.29 25.82
CA ASN A 216 -29.52 -46.16 25.87
C ASN A 216 -29.97 -44.71 25.58
N LEU A 217 -30.79 -44.49 24.55
CA LEU A 217 -31.85 -43.45 24.47
C LEU A 217 -32.86 -43.85 23.35
N PRO A 218 -34.13 -43.35 23.36
CA PRO A 218 -35.26 -44.06 22.74
C PRO A 218 -35.58 -43.70 21.27
N SER A 219 -36.45 -44.53 20.69
CA SER A 219 -36.83 -44.57 19.26
C SER A 219 -37.97 -43.62 18.85
N ILE A 220 -37.86 -43.03 17.64
CA ILE A 220 -38.99 -42.64 16.78
C ILE A 220 -38.69 -43.14 15.36
N ALA A 221 -39.70 -43.63 14.63
CA ALA A 221 -39.55 -44.31 13.34
C ALA A 221 -40.05 -43.48 12.14
N ILE A 222 -39.42 -43.66 10.97
CA ILE A 222 -39.86 -43.10 9.67
C ILE A 222 -39.72 -44.20 8.59
N PRO A 223 -40.79 -44.58 7.87
CA PRO A 223 -40.71 -45.56 6.79
C PRO A 223 -40.62 -44.92 5.38
N ASN A 224 -39.54 -45.26 4.67
CA ASN A 224 -39.43 -45.50 3.22
C ASN A 224 -40.20 -44.66 2.18
N LEU A 225 -39.45 -44.14 1.20
CA LEU A 225 -39.89 -44.10 -0.20
C LEU A 225 -38.83 -44.73 -1.13
N LYS A 226 -39.27 -45.33 -2.23
CA LYS A 226 -38.43 -45.80 -3.35
C LYS A 226 -39.04 -45.36 -4.69
N MET A 227 -38.19 -45.22 -5.70
CA MET A 227 -38.52 -44.74 -7.05
C MET A 227 -39.43 -45.71 -7.84
N PHE A 228 -40.14 -45.22 -8.88
CA PHE A 228 -39.95 -45.71 -10.27
C PHE A 228 -40.59 -44.80 -11.36
N GLN A 229 -39.72 -44.22 -12.20
CA GLN A 229 -39.76 -43.97 -13.66
C GLN A 229 -41.07 -43.81 -14.52
N THR A 230 -40.94 -42.91 -15.53
CA THR A 230 -41.51 -42.90 -16.91
C THR A 230 -43.00 -42.58 -17.24
N ALA A 231 -43.18 -41.35 -17.75
CA ALA A 231 -43.65 -41.00 -19.12
C ALA A 231 -45.14 -41.08 -19.58
N THR A 232 -45.48 -40.12 -20.46
CA THR A 232 -46.52 -40.12 -21.54
C THR A 232 -47.91 -39.52 -21.28
N CYS A 233 -48.06 -38.25 -21.71
CA CYS A 233 -49.07 -37.68 -22.64
C CYS A 233 -50.58 -38.08 -22.68
N ILE A 234 -51.41 -37.08 -23.05
CA ILE A 234 -52.76 -37.11 -23.68
C ILE A 234 -54.02 -37.21 -22.77
N LEU A 235 -54.75 -36.07 -22.74
CA LEU A 235 -56.21 -35.83 -22.76
C LEU A 235 -57.21 -36.96 -22.43
N THR A 236 -58.21 -36.67 -21.56
CA THR A 236 -59.60 -36.33 -22.01
C THR A 236 -60.51 -35.84 -20.86
N ASN A 237 -61.67 -35.27 -21.20
CA ASN A 237 -62.67 -34.68 -20.30
C ASN A 237 -63.67 -35.70 -19.73
N ARG A 238 -64.27 -35.38 -18.56
CA ARG A 238 -65.72 -35.34 -18.22
C ARG A 238 -65.94 -35.41 -16.69
N ASP A 239 -67.00 -34.89 -16.08
CA ASP A 239 -68.13 -34.07 -16.55
C ASP A 239 -68.65 -33.20 -15.37
N MET A 240 -69.21 -32.02 -15.66
CA MET A 240 -70.11 -31.27 -14.74
C MET A 240 -70.92 -30.26 -15.56
N SER A 241 -72.23 -30.19 -15.34
CA SER A 241 -73.17 -29.79 -16.41
C SER A 241 -74.04 -28.57 -16.11
N ARG A 242 -74.17 -27.72 -17.16
CA ARG A 242 -75.35 -26.92 -17.55
C ARG A 242 -76.23 -26.28 -16.46
N LEU A 243 -76.25 -24.94 -16.45
CA LEU A 243 -77.46 -24.09 -16.56
C LEU A 243 -76.99 -22.70 -17.03
N SER A 244 -77.22 -22.34 -18.29
CA SER A 244 -78.41 -21.64 -18.80
C SER A 244 -78.32 -20.10 -18.67
N ARG A 245 -78.00 -19.45 -19.79
CA ARG A 245 -77.90 -17.99 -19.92
C ARG A 245 -79.30 -17.37 -20.04
N GLN A 246 -79.68 -16.48 -19.13
CA GLN A 246 -80.37 -15.19 -19.40
C GLN A 246 -80.99 -14.56 -18.13
N SER A 247 -81.42 -15.36 -17.14
CA SER A 247 -82.20 -14.83 -16.00
C SER A 247 -81.37 -14.19 -14.86
N LEU A 248 -80.06 -14.47 -14.79
CA LEU A 248 -79.15 -13.88 -13.78
C LEU A 248 -78.63 -12.46 -14.13
N PHE A 249 -78.99 -11.93 -15.30
CA PHE A 249 -78.38 -10.70 -15.83
C PHE A 249 -79.03 -9.39 -15.32
N LEU A 250 -80.26 -9.43 -14.79
CA LEU A 250 -80.97 -8.23 -14.31
C LEU A 250 -80.73 -7.94 -12.82
N SER A 251 -80.66 -8.96 -11.97
CA SER A 251 -80.48 -8.78 -10.52
C SER A 251 -79.11 -8.21 -10.16
N PHE A 252 -78.05 -8.67 -10.83
CA PHE A 252 -76.70 -8.16 -10.64
C PHE A 252 -76.51 -6.72 -11.15
N LEU A 253 -77.30 -6.30 -12.16
CA LEU A 253 -77.19 -4.96 -12.75
C LEU A 253 -77.71 -3.87 -11.81
N LEU A 254 -78.79 -4.15 -11.06
CA LEU A 254 -79.47 -3.15 -10.25
C LEU A 254 -78.73 -2.84 -8.93
N GLN A 255 -78.03 -3.81 -8.35
CA GLN A 255 -77.19 -3.59 -7.17
C GLN A 255 -75.88 -2.85 -7.49
N PHE A 256 -75.42 -2.87 -8.74
CA PHE A 256 -74.17 -2.22 -9.17
C PHE A 256 -74.32 -0.71 -9.45
N LEU A 257 -75.56 -0.20 -9.55
CA LEU A 257 -75.85 1.18 -9.99
C LEU A 257 -76.20 2.17 -8.86
N LEU A 258 -76.17 1.74 -7.59
CA LEU A 258 -76.62 2.55 -6.44
C LEU A 258 -75.57 2.75 -5.33
N GLN A 259 -74.28 2.45 -5.58
CA GLN A 259 -73.18 2.73 -4.63
C GLN A 259 -71.98 3.44 -5.27
N LEU A 260 -72.26 4.62 -5.83
CA LEU A 260 -71.33 5.74 -5.90
C LEU A 260 -72.07 6.94 -5.26
N PRO A 261 -71.41 7.78 -4.43
CA PRO A 261 -70.11 8.38 -4.76
C PRO A 261 -68.97 8.10 -3.76
N TRP A 262 -67.79 8.68 -4.07
CA TRP A 262 -66.59 8.79 -3.22
C TRP A 262 -65.75 7.52 -3.01
N SER A 263 -65.15 7.02 -4.10
CA SER A 263 -63.69 7.17 -4.27
C SER A 263 -63.24 6.80 -5.69
N SER A 264 -62.60 7.75 -6.37
CA SER A 264 -62.31 7.65 -7.81
C SER A 264 -60.99 6.91 -8.08
N HIS A 265 -61.06 5.64 -8.46
CA HIS A 265 -59.95 4.93 -9.11
C HIS A 265 -60.42 4.30 -10.42
N ALA A 266 -60.37 5.09 -11.50
CA ALA A 266 -60.49 4.55 -12.84
C ALA A 266 -59.32 3.57 -13.09
N LEU A 267 -59.61 2.41 -13.69
CA LEU A 267 -58.59 1.53 -14.25
C LEU A 267 -57.95 2.25 -15.45
N LYS A 268 -56.93 3.06 -15.15
CA LYS A 268 -56.11 3.77 -16.14
C LYS A 268 -55.59 2.73 -17.13
N GLN A 269 -55.81 2.93 -18.43
CA GLN A 269 -55.09 2.17 -19.44
C GLN A 269 -53.59 2.30 -19.12
N SER A 270 -52.88 1.16 -19.03
CA SER A 270 -51.47 1.16 -18.65
C SER A 270 -50.66 1.94 -19.68
N GLU A 271 -50.31 3.17 -19.35
CA GLU A 271 -49.49 4.04 -20.19
C GLU A 271 -48.20 3.30 -20.55
N PRO A 272 -47.73 3.38 -21.82
CA PRO A 272 -46.53 2.66 -22.22
C PRO A 272 -45.35 3.09 -21.32
N PRO A 273 -44.50 2.16 -20.85
CA PRO A 273 -43.52 2.45 -19.82
C PRO A 273 -42.59 3.59 -20.24
N THR A 274 -42.68 4.72 -19.54
CA THR A 274 -41.87 5.91 -19.84
C THR A 274 -40.45 5.73 -19.31
N LYS A 275 -39.48 6.00 -20.17
CA LYS A 275 -38.06 6.03 -19.80
C LYS A 275 -37.54 7.46 -19.85
N LEU A 276 -36.45 7.71 -19.12
CA LEU A 276 -35.76 8.99 -19.22
C LEU A 276 -34.97 9.04 -20.53
N TYR A 277 -35.33 9.97 -21.41
CA TYR A 277 -34.59 10.27 -22.64
C TYR A 277 -33.97 11.67 -22.54
N ILE A 278 -32.77 11.81 -23.10
CA ILE A 278 -32.06 13.08 -23.26
C ILE A 278 -32.30 13.56 -24.70
N VAL A 279 -32.89 14.74 -24.83
CA VAL A 279 -33.14 15.49 -26.06
C VAL A 279 -32.10 16.60 -26.15
N TYR A 280 -31.39 16.68 -27.28
CA TYR A 280 -30.36 17.67 -27.54
C TYR A 280 -30.75 18.49 -28.77
N LEU A 281 -30.75 19.83 -28.62
CA LEU A 281 -31.25 20.79 -29.61
C LEU A 281 -30.11 21.60 -30.27
N GLY A 282 -28.86 21.38 -29.86
CA GLY A 282 -27.69 22.10 -30.36
C GLY A 282 -27.32 23.32 -29.51
N GLU A 283 -26.84 24.37 -30.16
CA GLU A 283 -26.53 25.65 -29.51
C GLU A 283 -27.81 26.39 -29.06
N ARG A 284 -27.70 27.30 -28.07
CA ARG A 284 -28.86 28.03 -27.56
C ARG A 284 -29.28 29.13 -28.52
N ARG A 285 -30.57 29.17 -28.88
CA ARG A 285 -31.15 30.22 -29.74
C ARG A 285 -31.49 31.52 -29.02
N HIS A 286 -31.48 31.49 -27.69
CA HIS A 286 -31.68 32.65 -26.82
C HIS A 286 -30.63 32.60 -25.70
N ASP A 287 -30.10 33.75 -25.29
CA ASP A 287 -29.18 33.81 -24.16
C ASP A 287 -29.87 33.73 -22.80
N ASP A 288 -31.11 34.25 -22.75
CA ASP A 288 -32.00 34.16 -21.60
C ASP A 288 -32.38 32.69 -21.33
N ALA A 289 -32.02 32.22 -20.14
CA ALA A 289 -32.16 30.82 -19.76
C ALA A 289 -33.63 30.40 -19.51
N ASP A 290 -34.50 31.35 -19.18
CA ASP A 290 -35.91 31.07 -18.96
C ASP A 290 -36.67 31.08 -20.30
N LEU A 291 -36.33 31.96 -21.25
CA LEU A 291 -36.79 31.81 -22.64
C LEU A 291 -36.31 30.51 -23.30
N VAL A 292 -35.07 30.08 -23.04
CA VAL A 292 -34.60 28.74 -23.48
C VAL A 292 -35.43 27.63 -22.82
N THR A 293 -35.80 27.78 -21.55
CA THR A 293 -36.59 26.77 -20.83
C THR A 293 -38.04 26.73 -21.27
N ASP A 294 -38.67 27.86 -21.53
CA ASP A 294 -39.98 27.94 -22.16
C ASP A 294 -39.96 27.29 -23.54
N SER A 295 -38.90 27.49 -24.34
CA SER A 295 -38.75 26.79 -25.63
C SER A 295 -38.68 25.26 -25.46
N HIS A 296 -38.06 24.75 -24.39
CA HIS A 296 -38.05 23.32 -24.08
C HIS A 296 -39.44 22.82 -23.64
N HIS A 297 -40.16 23.60 -22.84
CA HIS A 297 -41.54 23.28 -22.45
C HIS A 297 -42.49 23.33 -23.65
N ASP A 298 -42.31 24.25 -24.61
CA ASP A 298 -43.11 24.34 -25.84
C ASP A 298 -42.85 23.17 -26.80
N ILE A 299 -41.57 22.84 -27.04
CA ILE A 299 -41.18 21.66 -27.85
C ILE A 299 -41.76 20.39 -27.23
N LEU A 300 -41.68 20.24 -25.91
CA LEU A 300 -42.20 19.07 -25.20
C LEU A 300 -43.74 19.03 -25.17
N ALA A 301 -44.40 20.18 -24.96
CA ALA A 301 -45.86 20.32 -25.00
C ALA A 301 -46.43 20.02 -26.39
N SER A 302 -45.69 20.34 -27.46
CA SER A 302 -46.10 20.01 -28.85
C SER A 302 -46.26 18.50 -29.10
N VAL A 303 -45.60 17.65 -28.29
CA VAL A 303 -45.67 16.18 -28.40
C VAL A 303 -46.43 15.51 -27.24
N LEU A 304 -46.56 16.18 -26.09
CA LEU A 304 -47.34 15.69 -24.95
C LEU A 304 -48.77 16.23 -24.85
N GLY A 305 -49.09 17.29 -25.60
CA GLY A 305 -50.44 17.86 -25.74
C GLY A 305 -50.78 19.02 -24.81
N SER A 306 -49.97 19.30 -23.77
CA SER A 306 -50.17 20.47 -22.89
C SER A 306 -48.87 20.91 -22.20
N LYS A 307 -48.82 22.14 -21.68
CA LYS A 307 -47.65 22.64 -20.91
C LYS A 307 -47.52 21.96 -19.55
N GLU A 308 -48.64 21.57 -18.94
CA GLU A 308 -48.70 20.87 -17.66
C GLU A 308 -48.07 19.47 -17.80
N ALA A 309 -48.44 18.73 -18.85
CA ALA A 309 -47.81 17.44 -19.16
C ALA A 309 -46.31 17.57 -19.50
N ALA A 310 -45.90 18.69 -20.11
CA ALA A 310 -44.48 18.99 -20.32
C ALA A 310 -43.73 19.28 -19.01
N LEU A 311 -44.34 20.03 -18.09
CA LEU A 311 -43.80 20.31 -16.75
C LEU A 311 -43.71 19.05 -15.87
N GLU A 312 -44.65 18.12 -15.97
CA GLU A 312 -44.62 16.84 -15.25
C GLU A 312 -43.62 15.82 -15.85
N SER A 313 -43.41 15.85 -17.18
CA SER A 313 -42.51 14.91 -17.87
C SER A 313 -41.04 15.32 -17.83
N ILE A 314 -40.74 16.63 -17.84
CA ILE A 314 -39.37 17.14 -17.86
C ILE A 314 -38.67 16.97 -16.50
N VAL A 315 -37.49 16.35 -16.53
CA VAL A 315 -36.65 16.11 -15.35
C VAL A 315 -35.54 17.16 -15.25
N TYR A 316 -34.97 17.58 -16.40
CA TYR A 316 -33.96 18.64 -16.46
C TYR A 316 -34.13 19.50 -17.73
N SER A 317 -34.02 20.83 -17.58
CA SER A 317 -33.88 21.79 -18.68
C SER A 317 -32.41 22.23 -18.76
N TYR A 318 -31.69 21.81 -19.80
CA TYR A 318 -30.30 22.19 -20.06
C TYR A 318 -30.31 23.53 -20.79
N ARG A 319 -30.28 24.62 -20.02
CA ARG A 319 -30.62 25.98 -20.49
C ARG A 319 -29.45 26.98 -20.61
N TYR A 320 -28.22 26.56 -20.26
CA TYR A 320 -27.09 27.47 -20.02
C TYR A 320 -25.87 27.29 -20.94
N SER A 321 -25.52 26.06 -21.32
CA SER A 321 -24.30 25.75 -22.11
C SER A 321 -24.59 25.25 -23.52
N PHE A 322 -25.72 24.59 -23.70
CA PHE A 322 -26.34 24.17 -24.95
C PHE A 322 -27.86 24.17 -24.73
N SER A 323 -28.66 23.92 -25.76
CA SER A 323 -30.12 23.77 -25.64
C SER A 323 -30.51 22.29 -25.68
N GLY A 324 -31.46 21.89 -24.84
CA GLY A 324 -31.87 20.50 -24.65
C GLY A 324 -32.52 20.25 -23.30
N PHE A 325 -33.09 19.06 -23.15
CA PHE A 325 -33.76 18.65 -21.92
C PHE A 325 -33.71 17.14 -21.72
N ALA A 326 -33.89 16.67 -20.49
CA ALA A 326 -34.16 15.27 -20.19
C ALA A 326 -35.61 15.12 -19.71
N ALA A 327 -36.36 14.20 -20.31
CA ALA A 327 -37.79 14.01 -20.01
C ALA A 327 -38.17 12.52 -19.96
N ARG A 328 -39.21 12.20 -19.18
CA ARG A 328 -39.80 10.85 -19.09
C ARG A 328 -40.80 10.66 -20.22
N LEU A 329 -40.38 9.94 -21.26
CA LEU A 329 -41.11 9.76 -22.51
C LEU A 329 -41.35 8.28 -22.82
N THR A 330 -42.46 8.00 -23.52
CA THR A 330 -42.62 6.73 -24.22
C THR A 330 -41.66 6.66 -25.41
N LYS A 331 -41.31 5.44 -25.85
CA LYS A 331 -40.47 5.24 -27.05
C LYS A 331 -41.05 5.93 -28.30
N THR A 332 -42.38 6.00 -28.41
CA THR A 332 -43.09 6.69 -29.50
C THR A 332 -42.91 8.21 -29.43
N GLN A 333 -43.17 8.84 -28.28
CA GLN A 333 -42.97 10.29 -28.09
C GLN A 333 -41.50 10.69 -28.30
N ALA A 334 -40.55 9.90 -27.79
CA ALA A 334 -39.12 10.11 -28.03
C ALA A 334 -38.74 10.00 -29.53
N SER A 335 -39.46 9.19 -30.31
CA SER A 335 -39.27 9.10 -31.76
C SER A 335 -39.95 10.23 -32.54
N ILE A 336 -41.06 10.79 -32.04
CA ILE A 336 -41.71 11.98 -32.60
C ILE A 336 -40.84 13.21 -32.38
N ILE A 337 -40.33 13.41 -31.15
CA ILE A 337 -39.41 14.51 -30.83
C ILE A 337 -38.14 14.43 -31.71
N ARG A 338 -37.59 13.24 -31.95
CA ARG A 338 -36.44 13.05 -32.87
C ARG A 338 -36.73 13.49 -34.32
N GLY A 339 -37.99 13.63 -34.72
CA GLY A 339 -38.40 14.11 -36.05
C GLY A 339 -38.62 15.63 -36.14
N LEU A 340 -38.49 16.39 -35.04
CA LEU A 340 -38.66 17.84 -35.06
C LEU A 340 -37.41 18.53 -35.63
N PRO A 341 -37.56 19.62 -36.42
CA PRO A 341 -36.45 20.25 -37.15
C PRO A 341 -35.35 20.84 -36.25
N ASP A 342 -35.69 21.12 -34.99
CA ASP A 342 -34.81 21.72 -34.00
C ASP A 342 -34.12 20.69 -33.09
N VAL A 343 -34.38 19.39 -33.30
CA VAL A 343 -33.86 18.30 -32.45
C VAL A 343 -32.69 17.61 -33.12
N VAL A 344 -31.48 17.92 -32.65
CA VAL A 344 -30.21 17.35 -33.15
C VAL A 344 -30.05 15.88 -32.75
N SER A 345 -30.48 15.47 -31.54
CA SER A 345 -30.57 14.04 -31.20
C SER A 345 -31.51 13.73 -30.03
N VAL A 346 -32.01 12.49 -29.98
CA VAL A 346 -32.73 11.93 -28.82
C VAL A 346 -32.15 10.56 -28.47
N ARG A 347 -31.66 10.39 -27.24
CA ARG A 347 -31.02 9.15 -26.74
C ARG A 347 -31.57 8.74 -25.37
N GLU A 348 -31.57 7.45 -25.08
CA GLU A 348 -31.99 6.93 -23.77
C GLU A 348 -30.94 7.27 -22.69
N ASN A 349 -31.35 7.48 -21.44
CA ASN A 349 -30.42 7.72 -20.35
C ASN A 349 -29.80 6.40 -19.85
N HIS A 350 -28.48 6.38 -19.67
CA HIS A 350 -27.73 5.21 -19.19
C HIS A 350 -27.04 5.50 -17.85
N ILE A 351 -26.76 4.45 -17.07
CA ILE A 351 -26.02 4.49 -15.80
C ILE A 351 -24.62 3.92 -16.05
N HIS A 352 -23.58 4.59 -15.57
CA HIS A 352 -22.18 4.19 -15.74
C HIS A 352 -21.66 3.41 -14.52
N GLN A 353 -20.74 2.45 -14.73
CA GLN A 353 -20.27 1.51 -13.70
C GLN A 353 -18.89 1.84 -13.10
N LEU A 354 -18.61 1.17 -11.97
CA LEU A 354 -17.53 1.44 -11.03
C LEU A 354 -16.18 0.78 -11.36
N HIS A 355 -15.19 1.13 -10.55
CA HIS A 355 -13.76 1.00 -10.80
C HIS A 355 -13.06 -0.03 -9.91
N THR A 356 -11.74 -0.14 -10.06
CA THR A 356 -10.95 -1.24 -9.48
C THR A 356 -10.61 -0.99 -8.01
N SER A 357 -10.98 -1.93 -7.13
CA SER A 357 -11.62 -1.66 -5.84
C SER A 357 -11.03 -0.58 -4.92
N ARG A 358 -9.71 -0.32 -4.96
CA ARG A 358 -9.19 1.03 -4.67
C ARG A 358 -7.77 1.33 -5.19
N SER A 359 -6.81 0.41 -5.04
CA SER A 359 -5.37 0.75 -5.08
C SER A 359 -4.94 1.50 -6.35
N TRP A 360 -5.44 1.09 -7.52
CA TRP A 360 -5.14 1.72 -8.80
C TRP A 360 -5.78 3.10 -9.01
N ASP A 361 -6.97 3.34 -8.45
CA ASP A 361 -7.59 4.66 -8.46
C ASP A 361 -6.87 5.62 -7.52
N PHE A 362 -6.41 5.11 -6.37
CA PHE A 362 -5.58 5.84 -5.41
C PHE A 362 -4.23 6.25 -6.00
N LEU A 363 -3.66 5.43 -6.89
CA LEU A 363 -2.50 5.75 -7.73
C LEU A 363 -2.82 6.65 -8.94
N GLY A 364 -4.06 7.13 -9.09
CA GLY A 364 -4.49 7.99 -10.19
C GLY A 364 -4.51 7.30 -11.56
N MET A 365 -4.46 5.97 -11.62
CA MET A 365 -4.45 5.20 -12.87
C MET A 365 -5.86 4.73 -13.26
N ASP A 366 -6.72 5.72 -13.55
CA ASP A 366 -8.07 5.53 -14.06
C ASP A 366 -8.06 4.79 -15.41
N TYR A 367 -8.73 3.64 -15.50
CA TYR A 367 -8.82 2.86 -16.75
C TYR A 367 -10.00 3.24 -17.67
N ARG A 368 -10.94 4.07 -17.21
CA ARG A 368 -12.06 4.59 -18.03
C ARG A 368 -11.67 5.88 -18.75
N GLN A 369 -10.69 6.63 -18.26
CA GLN A 369 -10.24 7.89 -18.84
C GLN A 369 -9.64 7.68 -20.24
N PRO A 370 -10.30 8.14 -21.34
CA PRO A 370 -9.88 7.84 -22.70
C PRO A 370 -8.52 8.44 -23.09
N ASN A 371 -8.09 9.48 -22.38
CA ASN A 371 -6.79 10.16 -22.54
C ASN A 371 -5.87 9.98 -21.31
N GLY A 372 -6.23 9.07 -20.39
CA GLY A 372 -5.43 8.74 -19.21
C GLY A 372 -4.16 7.98 -19.58
N LEU A 373 -3.23 7.83 -18.63
CA LEU A 373 -1.95 7.14 -18.83
C LEU A 373 -2.13 5.73 -19.42
N LEU A 374 -3.09 4.96 -18.90
CA LEU A 374 -3.39 3.61 -19.41
C LEU A 374 -3.79 3.62 -20.89
N ALA A 375 -4.70 4.51 -21.30
CA ALA A 375 -5.14 4.58 -22.69
C ALA A 375 -4.01 5.01 -23.64
N LYS A 376 -3.17 5.97 -23.21
CA LYS A 376 -1.96 6.39 -23.95
C LYS A 376 -0.95 5.26 -24.14
N ALA A 377 -0.76 4.43 -23.12
CA ALA A 377 0.14 3.27 -23.12
C ALA A 377 -0.54 1.98 -23.61
N ASN A 378 -1.67 2.07 -24.31
CA ASN A 378 -2.48 0.92 -24.77
C ASN A 378 -2.69 -0.19 -23.71
N TYR A 379 -2.88 0.21 -22.45
CA TYR A 379 -3.02 -0.64 -21.27
C TYR A 379 -1.87 -1.65 -21.05
N GLY A 380 -0.72 -1.42 -21.69
CA GLY A 380 0.46 -2.30 -21.69
C GLY A 380 0.36 -3.51 -22.63
N GLU A 381 -0.46 -3.48 -23.68
CA GLU A 381 -0.55 -4.55 -24.69
C GLU A 381 0.84 -5.01 -25.17
N ASP A 382 1.02 -6.33 -25.28
CA ASP A 382 2.24 -6.99 -25.79
C ASP A 382 3.56 -6.75 -25.03
N ILE A 383 3.52 -6.02 -23.92
CA ILE A 383 4.53 -6.09 -22.87
C ILE A 383 4.38 -7.42 -22.12
N ILE A 384 5.48 -8.13 -21.91
CA ILE A 384 5.54 -9.45 -21.27
C ILE A 384 6.14 -9.27 -19.86
N ILE A 385 5.31 -9.42 -18.84
CA ILE A 385 5.73 -9.41 -17.43
C ILE A 385 6.05 -10.85 -17.04
N GLY A 386 7.33 -11.12 -16.76
CA GLY A 386 7.76 -12.34 -16.08
C GLY A 386 7.59 -12.21 -14.57
N VAL A 387 7.04 -13.25 -13.93
CA VAL A 387 6.79 -13.30 -12.49
C VAL A 387 7.47 -14.56 -11.94
N LEU A 388 8.36 -14.41 -10.96
CA LEU A 388 9.04 -15.52 -10.27
C LEU A 388 8.49 -15.62 -8.85
N ASP A 389 7.76 -16.69 -8.54
CA ASP A 389 6.87 -16.77 -7.37
C ASP A 389 6.43 -18.23 -7.04
N THR A 390 5.37 -18.42 -6.24
CA THR A 390 4.79 -19.72 -5.85
C THR A 390 3.95 -20.42 -6.94
N GLY A 391 3.82 -19.82 -8.12
CA GLY A 391 3.11 -20.38 -9.28
C GLY A 391 1.92 -19.54 -9.72
N ILE A 392 1.02 -20.11 -10.52
CA ILE A 392 -0.22 -19.42 -10.93
C ILE A 392 -1.47 -20.32 -10.93
N THR A 393 -2.62 -19.72 -10.63
CA THR A 393 -3.95 -20.33 -10.82
C THR A 393 -4.55 -19.84 -12.15
N PRO A 394 -4.38 -20.58 -13.26
CA PRO A 394 -4.77 -20.14 -14.60
C PRO A 394 -6.29 -20.00 -14.80
N GLU A 395 -7.11 -20.67 -13.96
CA GLU A 395 -8.57 -20.59 -14.00
C GLU A 395 -9.13 -19.25 -13.49
N SER A 396 -8.31 -18.39 -12.89
CA SER A 396 -8.78 -17.09 -12.40
C SER A 396 -9.27 -16.19 -13.55
N PRO A 397 -10.43 -15.52 -13.43
CA PRO A 397 -10.89 -14.53 -14.40
C PRO A 397 -9.87 -13.41 -14.68
N SER A 398 -8.94 -13.16 -13.75
CA SER A 398 -7.82 -12.22 -13.95
C SER A 398 -6.81 -12.67 -15.03
N PHE A 399 -6.86 -13.92 -15.49
CA PHE A 399 -6.03 -14.45 -16.58
C PHE A 399 -6.85 -14.93 -17.79
N ALA A 400 -8.14 -14.59 -17.86
CA ALA A 400 -8.94 -14.78 -19.06
C ALA A 400 -8.39 -13.94 -20.23
N ASP A 401 -8.40 -14.50 -21.45
CA ASP A 401 -7.76 -13.93 -22.64
C ASP A 401 -8.74 -13.41 -23.71
N ASP A 402 -9.94 -13.00 -23.26
CA ASP A 402 -10.94 -12.33 -24.09
C ASP A 402 -10.38 -11.09 -24.79
N GLY A 403 -10.53 -11.05 -26.11
CA GLY A 403 -10.09 -9.95 -26.96
C GLY A 403 -8.57 -9.82 -27.13
N TYR A 404 -7.76 -10.83 -26.78
CA TYR A 404 -6.31 -10.81 -27.03
C TYR A 404 -5.93 -11.31 -28.43
N GLY A 405 -4.90 -10.72 -29.01
CA GLY A 405 -4.21 -11.28 -30.19
C GLY A 405 -3.40 -12.53 -29.83
N PRO A 406 -2.76 -13.21 -30.80
CA PRO A 406 -1.76 -14.24 -30.50
C PRO A 406 -0.62 -13.66 -29.62
N PRO A 407 0.17 -14.50 -28.93
CA PRO A 407 1.36 -14.04 -28.20
C PRO A 407 2.33 -13.27 -29.11
N PRO A 408 3.08 -12.28 -28.59
CA PRO A 408 4.04 -11.49 -29.37
C PRO A 408 5.09 -12.37 -30.06
N SER A 409 5.47 -12.06 -31.30
CA SER A 409 6.42 -12.87 -32.11
C SER A 409 7.85 -12.95 -31.54
N LYS A 410 8.18 -12.14 -30.53
CA LYS A 410 9.43 -12.22 -29.76
C LYS A 410 9.44 -13.34 -28.72
N TRP A 411 8.25 -13.83 -28.32
CA TRP A 411 8.06 -14.81 -27.25
C TRP A 411 8.53 -16.20 -27.69
N LYS A 412 9.35 -16.85 -26.84
CA LYS A 412 9.85 -18.22 -27.07
C LYS A 412 9.54 -19.20 -25.93
N GLY A 413 8.88 -18.73 -24.88
CA GLY A 413 8.57 -19.55 -23.71
C GLY A 413 7.47 -20.57 -23.92
N ILE A 414 7.42 -21.53 -23.00
CA ILE A 414 6.59 -22.73 -23.11
C ILE A 414 5.48 -22.76 -22.06
N CYS A 415 4.49 -23.63 -22.27
CA CYS A 415 3.58 -24.08 -21.22
C CYS A 415 4.05 -25.44 -20.70
N GLN A 416 4.74 -25.47 -19.57
CA GLN A 416 5.29 -26.69 -18.98
C GLN A 416 4.16 -27.49 -18.30
N VAL A 417 3.82 -28.63 -18.89
CA VAL A 417 2.77 -29.53 -18.38
C VAL A 417 3.21 -30.20 -17.07
N GLY A 418 2.27 -30.40 -16.15
CA GLY A 418 2.47 -31.13 -14.89
C GLY A 418 1.14 -31.60 -14.29
N PRO A 419 1.15 -32.19 -13.08
CA PRO A 419 -0.07 -32.51 -12.35
C PRO A 419 -0.96 -31.27 -12.21
N SER A 420 -2.25 -31.40 -12.49
CA SER A 420 -3.22 -30.29 -12.46
C SER A 420 -2.87 -29.06 -13.33
N PHE A 421 -1.96 -29.17 -14.29
CA PHE A 421 -1.55 -28.07 -15.18
C PHE A 421 -1.33 -28.58 -16.61
N GLU A 422 -2.27 -28.29 -17.51
CA GLU A 422 -2.27 -28.81 -18.88
C GLU A 422 -1.66 -27.81 -19.87
N ALA A 423 -1.33 -28.24 -21.10
CA ALA A 423 -0.87 -27.32 -22.14
C ALA A 423 -1.90 -26.21 -22.48
N LYS A 424 -3.19 -26.46 -22.22
CA LYS A 424 -4.29 -25.48 -22.35
C LYS A 424 -4.44 -24.52 -21.17
N SER A 425 -3.65 -24.71 -20.09
CA SER A 425 -3.64 -23.80 -18.93
C SER A 425 -2.93 -22.48 -19.25
N CYS A 426 -2.09 -22.45 -20.29
CA CYS A 426 -1.63 -21.22 -20.90
C CYS A 426 -2.56 -20.84 -22.06
N ASN A 427 -2.78 -19.54 -22.24
CA ASN A 427 -3.67 -18.95 -23.23
C ASN A 427 -3.00 -17.70 -23.82
N ARG A 428 -3.75 -16.75 -24.41
CA ARG A 428 -3.15 -15.52 -24.96
C ARG A 428 -2.83 -14.48 -23.88
N LYS A 429 -3.27 -14.66 -22.64
CA LYS A 429 -3.01 -13.77 -21.50
C LYS A 429 -1.85 -14.28 -20.65
N LEU A 430 -1.97 -15.50 -20.13
CA LEU A 430 -0.88 -16.28 -19.55
C LEU A 430 -0.18 -17.04 -20.68
N ILE A 431 0.85 -16.44 -21.28
CA ILE A 431 1.46 -16.92 -22.53
C ILE A 431 2.51 -18.03 -22.33
N GLY A 432 2.88 -18.31 -21.09
CA GLY A 432 3.68 -19.46 -20.71
C GLY A 432 3.84 -19.59 -19.20
N ALA A 433 4.23 -20.78 -18.77
CA ALA A 433 4.39 -21.13 -17.38
C ALA A 433 5.45 -22.23 -17.25
N ARG A 434 6.47 -22.00 -16.40
CA ARG A 434 7.55 -22.94 -16.09
C ARG A 434 7.64 -23.18 -14.58
N TRP A 435 8.31 -24.26 -14.15
CA TRP A 435 8.61 -24.54 -12.75
C TRP A 435 10.01 -25.13 -12.58
N TYR A 436 10.65 -24.79 -11.44
CA TYR A 436 12.03 -25.16 -11.12
C TYR A 436 12.11 -25.63 -9.66
N ILE A 437 12.76 -26.78 -9.45
CA ILE A 437 13.05 -27.32 -8.11
C ILE A 437 14.41 -28.03 -8.16
N ASP A 438 15.05 -28.13 -7.01
CA ASP A 438 16.27 -28.91 -6.76
C ASP A 438 16.02 -29.92 -5.63
N ASP A 439 16.96 -30.84 -5.41
CA ASP A 439 16.78 -31.96 -4.48
C ASP A 439 16.61 -31.51 -3.01
N ASP A 440 17.29 -30.43 -2.61
CA ASP A 440 17.17 -29.84 -1.27
C ASP A 440 15.76 -29.26 -1.04
N THR A 441 15.27 -28.45 -1.98
CA THR A 441 13.91 -27.88 -1.95
C THR A 441 12.85 -28.98 -2.04
N LEU A 442 13.07 -30.01 -2.86
CA LEU A 442 12.18 -31.17 -3.00
C LEU A 442 12.10 -31.98 -1.70
N SER A 443 13.20 -32.11 -0.95
CA SER A 443 13.25 -32.84 0.31
C SER A 443 12.52 -32.15 1.47
N SER A 444 12.40 -30.82 1.40
CA SER A 444 11.79 -29.95 2.43
C SER A 444 10.36 -29.50 2.08
N MET A 445 9.89 -29.83 0.88
CA MET A 445 8.59 -29.44 0.34
C MET A 445 7.40 -30.03 1.12
N SER A 446 6.34 -29.24 1.25
CA SER A 446 5.05 -29.64 1.84
C SER A 446 4.39 -30.77 1.05
N LYS A 447 3.74 -31.71 1.75
CA LYS A 447 3.05 -32.87 1.14
C LYS A 447 1.86 -32.49 0.25
N ASN A 448 1.41 -31.24 0.30
CA ASN A 448 0.27 -30.73 -0.48
C ASN A 448 0.71 -30.04 -1.79
N GLU A 449 2.02 -29.88 -2.02
CA GLU A 449 2.56 -29.29 -3.25
C GLU A 449 2.53 -30.27 -4.44
N ILE A 450 2.57 -29.70 -5.65
CA ILE A 450 2.54 -30.46 -6.91
C ILE A 450 3.53 -29.91 -7.93
N LEU A 451 4.38 -30.79 -8.48
CA LEU A 451 5.47 -30.48 -9.42
C LEU A 451 4.96 -30.02 -10.80
N SER A 452 4.51 -28.77 -10.83
CA SER A 452 3.86 -28.09 -11.95
C SER A 452 3.99 -26.56 -11.76
N PRO A 453 3.64 -25.72 -12.76
CA PRO A 453 3.53 -24.27 -12.55
C PRO A 453 2.31 -23.84 -11.72
N ARG A 454 1.49 -24.78 -11.21
CA ARG A 454 0.30 -24.44 -10.41
C ARG A 454 0.70 -23.81 -9.07
N ASP A 455 0.00 -22.74 -8.74
CA ASP A 455 -0.04 -22.19 -7.40
C ASP A 455 -0.88 -23.07 -6.46
N MET A 456 -0.30 -23.44 -5.32
CA MET A 456 -0.94 -24.19 -4.24
C MET A 456 -1.04 -23.39 -2.94
N GLU A 457 -0.62 -22.14 -2.94
CA GLU A 457 -0.42 -21.32 -1.74
C GLU A 457 -1.15 -19.96 -1.89
N GLY A 458 -1.01 -19.27 -3.03
CA GLY A 458 -1.84 -18.13 -3.44
C GLY A 458 -1.08 -16.87 -3.83
N HIS A 459 0.14 -16.70 -3.33
CA HIS A 459 0.93 -15.48 -3.47
C HIS A 459 1.28 -15.20 -4.93
N GLY A 460 1.77 -16.18 -5.69
CA GLY A 460 2.06 -16.01 -7.12
C GLY A 460 0.84 -15.69 -7.99
N THR A 461 -0.33 -16.20 -7.62
CA THR A 461 -1.62 -15.82 -8.22
C THR A 461 -1.99 -14.36 -7.87
N HIS A 462 -1.76 -13.94 -6.63
CA HIS A 462 -2.03 -12.58 -6.13
C HIS A 462 -1.10 -11.53 -6.75
N THR A 463 0.21 -11.80 -6.81
CA THR A 463 1.23 -10.90 -7.35
C THR A 463 1.11 -10.77 -8.87
N ALA A 464 0.94 -11.88 -9.61
CA ALA A 464 0.76 -11.85 -11.06
C ALA A 464 -0.53 -11.12 -11.47
N SER A 465 -1.64 -11.31 -10.74
CA SER A 465 -2.88 -10.57 -11.00
C SER A 465 -2.79 -9.10 -10.58
N THR A 466 -1.96 -8.76 -9.58
CA THR A 466 -1.65 -7.36 -9.22
C THR A 466 -0.76 -6.67 -10.26
N ALA A 467 0.20 -7.36 -10.88
CA ALA A 467 1.06 -6.78 -11.92
C ALA A 467 0.35 -6.65 -13.27
N GLY A 468 -0.35 -7.71 -13.69
CA GLY A 468 -0.87 -7.86 -15.04
C GLY A 468 -2.25 -8.50 -15.16
N GLY A 469 -3.06 -8.59 -14.09
CA GLY A 469 -4.42 -9.13 -14.17
C GLY A 469 -5.34 -8.35 -15.12
N ASN A 470 -6.19 -9.07 -15.85
CA ASN A 470 -7.24 -8.53 -16.70
C ASN A 470 -8.32 -7.78 -15.87
N ILE A 471 -9.17 -6.98 -16.53
CA ILE A 471 -10.21 -6.17 -15.89
C ILE A 471 -11.43 -7.05 -15.56
N VAL A 472 -11.66 -7.35 -14.28
CA VAL A 472 -12.76 -8.21 -13.81
C VAL A 472 -13.73 -7.42 -12.94
N HIS A 473 -14.96 -7.23 -13.41
CA HIS A 473 -16.00 -6.45 -12.72
C HIS A 473 -16.70 -7.24 -11.61
N ASN A 474 -17.25 -6.52 -10.63
CA ASN A 474 -17.99 -7.05 -9.47
C ASN A 474 -17.19 -8.00 -8.56
N ALA A 475 -15.87 -7.87 -8.56
CA ALA A 475 -14.97 -8.52 -7.62
C ALA A 475 -15.16 -7.96 -6.20
N SER A 476 -15.20 -8.85 -5.21
CA SER A 476 -15.24 -8.54 -3.77
C SER A 476 -14.77 -9.76 -2.98
N ILE A 477 -14.43 -9.59 -1.70
CA ILE A 477 -14.39 -10.70 -0.75
C ILE A 477 -15.58 -10.59 0.20
N LEU A 478 -16.59 -11.44 -0.02
CA LEU A 478 -17.85 -11.46 0.72
C LEU A 478 -18.54 -10.08 0.83
N GLY A 479 -18.47 -9.27 -0.23
CA GLY A 479 -19.02 -7.91 -0.29
C GLY A 479 -18.08 -6.81 0.23
N LEU A 480 -17.01 -7.15 0.96
CA LEU A 480 -15.95 -6.18 1.31
C LEU A 480 -15.10 -5.85 0.08
N ALA A 481 -14.66 -4.59 0.00
CA ALA A 481 -13.92 -4.05 -1.15
C ALA A 481 -14.59 -4.31 -2.52
N THR A 482 -15.93 -4.30 -2.57
CA THR A 482 -16.68 -4.48 -3.83
C THR A 482 -16.30 -3.44 -4.87
N GLY A 483 -15.93 -3.90 -6.07
CA GLY A 483 -15.62 -3.07 -7.22
C GLY A 483 -15.24 -3.94 -8.43
N THR A 484 -14.27 -3.48 -9.20
CA THR A 484 -13.56 -4.27 -10.22
C THR A 484 -12.20 -4.71 -9.62
N VAL A 485 -11.48 -5.65 -10.23
CA VAL A 485 -10.03 -5.92 -9.97
C VAL A 485 -9.29 -5.92 -11.31
N ARG A 486 -8.03 -5.45 -11.31
CA ARG A 486 -7.11 -5.45 -12.46
C ARG A 486 -5.66 -5.31 -11.98
N GLY A 487 -4.70 -5.67 -12.82
CA GLY A 487 -3.27 -5.42 -12.59
C GLY A 487 -2.76 -4.14 -13.25
N GLY A 488 -1.57 -3.68 -12.87
CA GLY A 488 -0.99 -2.39 -13.29
C GLY A 488 -0.97 -2.15 -14.80
N ALA A 489 -0.72 -3.21 -15.59
CA ALA A 489 -0.91 -3.22 -17.03
C ALA A 489 -1.97 -4.26 -17.44
N PRO A 490 -3.26 -3.90 -17.57
CA PRO A 490 -4.35 -4.84 -17.81
C PRO A 490 -4.21 -5.68 -19.09
N ARG A 491 -3.51 -5.15 -20.11
CA ARG A 491 -3.31 -5.80 -21.41
C ARG A 491 -1.90 -6.39 -21.61
N ALA A 492 -1.03 -6.30 -20.60
CA ALA A 492 0.24 -7.02 -20.62
C ALA A 492 0.01 -8.54 -20.67
N ARG A 493 0.94 -9.25 -21.29
CA ARG A 493 1.03 -10.70 -21.25
C ARG A 493 1.75 -11.11 -19.96
N VAL A 494 1.37 -12.24 -19.37
CA VAL A 494 1.97 -12.78 -18.14
C VAL A 494 2.73 -14.06 -18.48
N ALA A 495 3.94 -14.21 -17.91
CA ALA A 495 4.71 -15.44 -17.93
C ALA A 495 5.08 -15.83 -16.49
N MET A 496 4.68 -17.03 -16.05
CA MET A 496 4.93 -17.52 -14.69
C MET A 496 6.16 -18.42 -14.65
N TYR A 497 6.98 -18.26 -13.62
CA TYR A 497 8.18 -19.04 -13.37
C TYR A 497 8.17 -19.48 -11.91
N LYS A 498 7.55 -20.64 -11.61
CA LYS A 498 7.47 -21.14 -10.23
C LYS A 498 8.86 -21.51 -9.72
N THR A 499 9.36 -20.74 -8.76
CA THR A 499 10.66 -20.97 -8.08
C THR A 499 10.50 -21.15 -6.58
N CYS A 500 9.30 -20.93 -6.06
CA CYS A 500 8.96 -21.03 -4.65
C CYS A 500 7.99 -22.19 -4.39
N TRP A 501 8.18 -22.88 -3.28
CA TRP A 501 7.45 -24.09 -2.91
C TRP A 501 7.06 -24.03 -1.44
N SER A 502 5.81 -24.39 -1.13
CA SER A 502 5.36 -24.45 0.27
C SER A 502 6.25 -25.40 1.08
N GLY A 503 6.75 -24.96 2.24
CA GLY A 503 7.71 -25.68 3.08
C GLY A 503 9.18 -25.57 2.64
N GLY A 504 9.47 -25.67 1.33
CA GLY A 504 10.83 -25.62 0.80
C GLY A 504 11.40 -24.21 0.55
N GLY A 505 10.56 -23.19 0.48
CA GLY A 505 10.98 -21.82 0.19
C GLY A 505 11.33 -21.58 -1.28
N CYS A 506 12.20 -20.63 -1.57
CA CYS A 506 12.56 -20.18 -2.93
C CYS A 506 14.07 -20.34 -3.19
N SER A 507 14.50 -21.39 -3.92
CA SER A 507 15.94 -21.65 -4.07
C SER A 507 16.64 -20.67 -5.03
N THR A 508 17.87 -20.28 -4.70
CA THR A 508 18.67 -19.38 -5.55
C THR A 508 19.01 -20.02 -6.90
N ALA A 509 19.23 -21.34 -6.93
CA ALA A 509 19.48 -22.09 -8.16
C ALA A 509 18.25 -22.09 -9.09
N GLY A 510 17.06 -22.32 -8.54
CA GLY A 510 15.79 -22.21 -9.26
C GLY A 510 15.54 -20.80 -9.78
N GLN A 511 15.75 -19.78 -8.94
CA GLN A 511 15.65 -18.36 -9.33
C GLN A 511 16.60 -17.99 -10.48
N LEU A 512 17.87 -18.38 -10.42
CA LEU A 512 18.83 -18.10 -11.50
C LEU A 512 18.46 -18.81 -12.81
N LYS A 513 18.05 -20.08 -12.77
CA LYS A 513 17.61 -20.79 -13.98
C LYS A 513 16.35 -20.17 -14.57
N ALA A 514 15.44 -19.69 -13.71
CA ALA A 514 14.23 -18.97 -14.12
C ALA A 514 14.54 -17.61 -14.77
N MET A 515 15.48 -16.84 -14.22
CA MET A 515 15.94 -15.57 -14.83
C MET A 515 16.56 -15.80 -16.22
N ASP A 516 17.41 -16.83 -16.36
CA ASP A 516 18.04 -17.20 -17.62
C ASP A 516 17.01 -17.64 -18.69
N ASP A 517 16.05 -18.51 -18.32
CA ASP A 517 14.95 -18.89 -19.21
C ASP A 517 14.06 -17.69 -19.56
N ALA A 518 13.78 -16.78 -18.62
CA ALA A 518 12.96 -15.59 -18.90
C ALA A 518 13.65 -14.61 -19.87
N VAL A 519 14.96 -14.40 -19.73
CA VAL A 519 15.79 -13.64 -20.66
C VAL A 519 15.80 -14.29 -22.05
N HIS A 520 15.91 -15.62 -22.12
CA HIS A 520 15.80 -16.36 -23.38
C HIS A 520 14.40 -16.22 -24.01
N ASP A 521 13.35 -16.40 -23.21
CA ASP A 521 11.96 -16.48 -23.66
C ASP A 521 11.42 -15.10 -24.12
N GLY A 522 12.07 -14.01 -23.71
CA GLY A 522 11.82 -12.66 -24.22
C GLY A 522 10.85 -11.85 -23.38
N VAL A 523 10.89 -11.99 -22.05
CA VAL A 523 10.20 -11.07 -21.14
C VAL A 523 10.73 -9.64 -21.29
N ASP A 524 9.89 -8.64 -21.05
CA ASP A 524 10.33 -7.23 -21.02
C ASP A 524 10.71 -6.79 -19.61
N ILE A 525 10.11 -7.39 -18.57
CA ILE A 525 10.20 -6.99 -17.16
C ILE A 525 10.17 -8.25 -16.29
N LEU A 526 10.94 -8.26 -15.20
CA LEU A 526 10.79 -9.23 -14.11
C LEU A 526 10.21 -8.60 -12.85
N SER A 527 9.20 -9.26 -12.28
CA SER A 527 8.57 -8.95 -10.99
C SER A 527 8.90 -10.06 -10.00
N LEU A 528 9.69 -9.75 -8.97
CA LEU A 528 10.10 -10.69 -7.93
C LEU A 528 9.56 -10.22 -6.58
N SER A 529 8.50 -10.86 -6.11
CA SER A 529 7.94 -10.63 -4.76
C SER A 529 8.67 -11.47 -3.70
N LEU A 530 9.99 -11.60 -3.86
CA LEU A 530 10.85 -12.51 -3.12
C LEU A 530 11.75 -11.77 -2.14
N GLY A 531 12.22 -12.49 -1.12
CA GLY A 531 13.16 -12.03 -0.11
C GLY A 531 14.20 -13.10 0.20
N GLY A 532 15.20 -12.76 1.03
CA GLY A 532 16.28 -13.65 1.40
C GLY A 532 17.58 -12.93 1.80
N PRO A 533 18.49 -13.64 2.52
CA PRO A 533 19.64 -13.03 3.20
C PRO A 533 20.66 -12.37 2.26
N LEU A 534 20.73 -12.79 1.00
CA LEU A 534 21.55 -12.20 -0.06
C LEU A 534 20.80 -12.32 -1.40
N GLU A 535 20.95 -11.30 -2.24
CA GLU A 535 20.43 -11.26 -3.62
C GLU A 535 21.56 -11.57 -4.61
N ASP A 536 21.25 -12.28 -5.70
CA ASP A 536 22.27 -12.82 -6.60
C ASP A 536 22.63 -11.85 -7.75
N LEU A 537 23.93 -11.66 -7.94
CA LEU A 537 24.51 -10.78 -8.95
C LEU A 537 24.11 -11.14 -10.40
N GLY A 538 23.56 -12.33 -10.65
CA GLY A 538 22.92 -12.73 -11.90
C GLY A 538 21.86 -11.74 -12.41
N THR A 539 21.18 -11.03 -11.51
CA THR A 539 20.20 -9.98 -11.89
C THR A 539 20.83 -8.82 -12.67
N LEU A 540 22.12 -8.53 -12.47
CA LEU A 540 22.85 -7.53 -13.27
C LEU A 540 22.96 -7.97 -14.73
N HIS A 541 23.06 -9.27 -15.01
CA HIS A 541 23.04 -9.78 -16.37
C HIS A 541 21.64 -9.66 -17.01
N VAL A 542 20.56 -9.80 -16.23
CA VAL A 542 19.18 -9.51 -16.70
C VAL A 542 19.04 -8.03 -17.06
N VAL A 543 19.45 -7.13 -16.17
CA VAL A 543 19.45 -5.68 -16.43
C VAL A 543 20.34 -5.31 -17.63
N ALA A 544 21.47 -6.01 -17.83
CA ALA A 544 22.33 -5.84 -19.00
C ALA A 544 21.69 -6.27 -20.34
N LYS A 545 20.58 -7.01 -20.32
CA LYS A 545 19.75 -7.30 -21.51
C LYS A 545 18.63 -6.27 -21.74
N GLY A 546 18.54 -5.25 -20.89
CA GLY A 546 17.52 -4.19 -21.00
C GLY A 546 16.22 -4.47 -20.26
N ILE A 547 16.17 -5.54 -19.44
CA ILE A 547 15.01 -5.98 -18.67
C ILE A 547 15.13 -5.42 -17.25
N PRO A 548 14.27 -4.47 -16.80
CA PRO A 548 14.22 -4.06 -15.40
C PRO A 548 13.73 -5.21 -14.51
N VAL A 549 14.37 -5.31 -13.34
CA VAL A 549 14.02 -6.26 -12.29
C VAL A 549 13.49 -5.48 -11.09
N VAL A 550 12.24 -5.74 -10.72
CA VAL A 550 11.54 -5.11 -9.60
C VAL A 550 11.48 -6.11 -8.45
N TYR A 551 11.82 -5.66 -7.24
CA TYR A 551 11.88 -6.50 -6.04
C TYR A 551 11.10 -5.89 -4.87
N SER A 552 10.54 -6.75 -4.01
CA SER A 552 10.15 -6.43 -2.64
C SER A 552 11.35 -5.96 -1.79
N ALA A 553 11.12 -5.07 -0.83
CA ALA A 553 12.14 -4.59 0.10
C ALA A 553 12.39 -5.51 1.33
N GLY A 554 11.51 -6.48 1.60
CA GLY A 554 11.49 -7.27 2.85
C GLY A 554 10.34 -6.85 3.77
N ASN A 555 9.98 -7.69 4.75
CA ASN A 555 8.81 -7.49 5.62
C ASN A 555 9.17 -7.44 7.12
N ASP A 556 10.42 -7.10 7.42
CA ASP A 556 11.06 -7.21 8.74
C ASP A 556 11.24 -5.84 9.43
N GLY A 557 10.54 -4.82 8.92
CA GLY A 557 10.43 -3.51 9.54
C GLY A 557 9.73 -3.54 10.91
N PRO A 558 9.80 -2.45 11.70
CA PRO A 558 10.21 -1.10 11.30
C PRO A 558 11.67 -0.75 11.65
N ILE A 559 12.48 -1.70 12.13
CA ILE A 559 13.87 -1.41 12.53
C ILE A 559 14.77 -1.18 11.31
N ALA A 560 15.80 -0.35 11.47
CA ALA A 560 16.74 0.00 10.41
C ALA A 560 17.60 -1.20 9.98
N GLN A 561 18.15 -1.13 8.76
CA GLN A 561 19.05 -2.13 8.16
C GLN A 561 18.40 -3.51 7.89
N THR A 562 17.09 -3.53 7.68
CA THR A 562 16.28 -4.71 7.33
C THR A 562 15.98 -4.83 5.83
N VAL A 563 16.40 -3.85 5.02
CA VAL A 563 16.13 -3.83 3.57
C VAL A 563 16.97 -4.85 2.79
N GLU A 564 16.27 -5.77 2.15
CA GLU A 564 16.83 -6.80 1.27
C GLU A 564 16.96 -6.29 -0.19
N ASN A 565 17.35 -7.18 -1.11
CA ASN A 565 17.36 -6.93 -2.57
C ASN A 565 18.03 -5.59 -2.94
N SER A 566 19.13 -5.28 -2.26
CA SER A 566 19.61 -3.90 -2.11
C SER A 566 20.55 -3.42 -3.22
N SER A 567 20.76 -4.21 -4.28
CA SER A 567 21.68 -3.88 -5.37
C SER A 567 21.26 -2.64 -6.19
N PRO A 568 22.23 -1.85 -6.71
CA PRO A 568 21.92 -0.54 -7.31
C PRO A 568 21.04 -0.58 -8.56
N TRP A 569 21.17 -1.64 -9.36
CA TRP A 569 20.48 -1.85 -10.64
C TRP A 569 19.04 -2.33 -10.50
N LEU A 570 18.66 -2.87 -9.34
CA LEU A 570 17.29 -3.29 -9.01
C LEU A 570 16.40 -2.09 -8.66
N LEU A 571 15.08 -2.24 -8.86
CA LEU A 571 14.07 -1.33 -8.34
C LEU A 571 13.39 -1.95 -7.11
N THR A 572 13.82 -1.56 -5.91
CA THR A 572 13.41 -2.18 -4.63
C THR A 572 12.29 -1.40 -3.97
N VAL A 573 11.19 -2.08 -3.60
CA VAL A 573 9.89 -1.45 -3.33
C VAL A 573 9.43 -1.63 -1.88
N ALA A 574 9.19 -0.51 -1.20
CA ALA A 574 8.55 -0.45 0.11
C ALA A 574 7.02 -0.52 0.04
N ALA A 575 6.40 -1.07 1.09
CA ALA A 575 4.95 -1.15 1.22
C ALA A 575 4.38 0.07 1.93
N ALA A 576 3.30 0.61 1.38
CA ALA A 576 2.54 1.71 1.97
C ALA A 576 1.02 1.45 1.95
N THR A 577 0.30 2.20 2.79
CA THR A 577 -1.17 2.17 2.86
C THR A 577 -1.84 2.90 1.69
N MET A 578 -3.14 2.67 1.54
CA MET A 578 -4.06 3.49 0.73
C MET A 578 -5.17 4.07 1.62
N ASP A 579 -5.96 4.98 1.08
CA ASP A 579 -7.08 5.64 1.78
C ASP A 579 -8.32 4.74 2.04
N ARG A 580 -8.21 3.43 1.80
CA ARG A 580 -9.22 2.41 2.11
C ARG A 580 -8.96 1.80 3.48
N SER A 581 -9.99 1.79 4.32
CA SER A 581 -9.99 1.18 5.65
C SER A 581 -11.17 0.24 5.85
N PHE A 582 -11.05 -0.64 6.86
CA PHE A 582 -12.03 -1.68 7.18
C PHE A 582 -12.57 -1.52 8.61
N PRO A 583 -13.31 -0.43 8.90
CA PRO A 583 -13.79 -0.15 10.25
C PRO A 583 -14.80 -1.19 10.76
N VAL A 584 -14.62 -1.54 12.03
CA VAL A 584 -15.53 -2.33 12.87
C VAL A 584 -15.89 -1.48 14.09
N VAL A 585 -17.17 -1.42 14.45
CA VAL A 585 -17.64 -0.68 15.63
C VAL A 585 -17.83 -1.65 16.79
N ILE A 586 -17.04 -1.46 17.85
CA ILE A 586 -17.27 -2.06 19.16
C ILE A 586 -18.26 -1.15 19.90
N THR A 587 -19.35 -1.70 20.42
CA THR A 587 -20.30 -1.01 21.32
C THR A 587 -20.32 -1.71 22.67
N LEU A 588 -20.12 -0.95 23.75
CA LEU A 588 -20.22 -1.43 25.14
C LEU A 588 -21.65 -1.32 25.69
N GLY A 589 -21.92 -1.93 26.85
CA GLY A 589 -23.25 -2.01 27.45
C GLY A 589 -23.84 -0.66 27.90
N ASP A 590 -22.95 0.26 28.30
CA ASP A 590 -23.22 1.68 28.58
C ASP A 590 -23.54 2.52 27.32
N ASN A 591 -23.35 1.95 26.12
CA ASN A 591 -23.43 2.53 24.77
C ASN A 591 -22.20 3.29 24.28
N ASP A 592 -21.06 3.25 25.00
CA ASP A 592 -19.80 3.81 24.51
C ASP A 592 -19.30 3.02 23.29
N LYS A 593 -18.59 3.71 22.38
CA LYS A 593 -18.29 3.19 21.03
C LYS A 593 -16.87 3.47 20.60
N PHE A 594 -16.20 2.41 20.16
CA PHE A 594 -14.84 2.46 19.63
C PHE A 594 -14.82 1.95 18.19
N VAL A 595 -13.98 2.56 17.35
CA VAL A 595 -13.78 2.16 15.96
C VAL A 595 -12.44 1.45 15.85
N ALA A 596 -12.51 0.15 15.60
CA ALA A 596 -11.36 -0.73 15.35
C ALA A 596 -11.23 -1.01 13.84
N GLN A 597 -10.21 -1.77 13.44
CA GLN A 597 -10.12 -2.34 12.09
C GLN A 597 -10.01 -3.87 12.14
N SER A 598 -10.80 -4.56 11.31
CA SER A 598 -10.82 -6.03 11.19
C SER A 598 -11.71 -6.46 10.00
N PHE A 599 -11.71 -7.75 9.66
CA PHE A 599 -12.58 -8.40 8.67
C PHE A 599 -13.70 -9.25 9.32
N VAL A 600 -14.46 -8.67 10.24
CA VAL A 600 -15.64 -9.28 10.84
C VAL A 600 -16.78 -9.40 9.83
N LEU A 601 -17.10 -10.63 9.44
CA LEU A 601 -18.13 -10.96 8.47
C LEU A 601 -19.53 -10.94 9.10
N SER A 602 -20.55 -10.50 8.37
CA SER A 602 -21.94 -10.46 8.86
C SER A 602 -22.51 -11.83 9.28
N ARG A 603 -21.91 -12.93 8.80
CA ARG A 603 -22.23 -14.32 9.23
C ARG A 603 -21.71 -14.67 10.63
N GLN A 604 -20.66 -14.00 11.10
CA GLN A 604 -20.04 -14.21 12.41
C GLN A 604 -20.71 -13.36 13.50
N THR A 605 -21.32 -12.22 13.13
CA THR A 605 -21.94 -11.29 14.08
C THR A 605 -23.36 -11.69 14.48
N LYS A 606 -23.63 -11.68 15.78
CA LYS A 606 -24.99 -11.67 16.32
C LYS A 606 -25.44 -10.22 16.50
N SER A 607 -26.74 -9.94 16.30
CA SER A 607 -27.33 -8.60 16.51
C SER A 607 -27.48 -8.21 17.99
N GLN A 608 -27.15 -9.13 18.90
CA GLN A 608 -27.31 -9.02 20.35
C GLN A 608 -25.96 -8.79 21.02
N PHE A 609 -25.98 -8.20 22.23
CA PHE A 609 -24.80 -8.09 23.08
C PHE A 609 -24.42 -9.45 23.69
N SER A 610 -23.12 -9.72 23.81
CA SER A 610 -22.53 -10.81 24.58
C SER A 610 -21.89 -10.28 25.86
N GLU A 611 -21.82 -11.09 26.92
CA GLU A 611 -20.97 -10.78 28.08
C GLU A 611 -19.49 -10.78 27.70
N ILE A 612 -18.68 -9.99 28.41
CA ILE A 612 -17.21 -9.99 28.30
C ILE A 612 -16.65 -11.07 29.26
N GLN A 613 -15.66 -11.83 28.80
CA GLN A 613 -14.81 -12.67 29.65
C GLN A 613 -13.37 -12.18 29.52
N VAL A 614 -12.79 -11.69 30.62
CA VAL A 614 -11.43 -11.11 30.62
C VAL A 614 -10.39 -12.17 30.95
N PHE A 615 -9.23 -12.05 30.29
CA PHE A 615 -7.96 -12.73 30.59
C PHE A 615 -6.85 -11.68 30.59
N GLU A 616 -5.87 -11.77 31.49
CA GLU A 616 -4.87 -10.70 31.73
C GLU A 616 -3.43 -11.17 31.50
N GLY A 617 -2.67 -10.42 30.70
CA GLY A 617 -1.28 -10.74 30.38
C GLY A 617 -1.11 -12.16 29.84
N ASP A 618 -0.18 -12.91 30.43
CA ASP A 618 0.12 -14.31 30.04
C ASP A 618 -1.08 -15.26 30.18
N ASP A 619 -2.12 -14.93 30.96
CA ASP A 619 -3.34 -15.74 31.04
C ASP A 619 -4.15 -15.74 29.74
N CYS A 620 -3.93 -14.76 28.85
CA CYS A 620 -4.44 -14.76 27.49
C CYS A 620 -3.65 -15.74 26.60
N ASN A 621 -3.93 -17.03 26.74
CA ASN A 621 -3.39 -18.09 25.90
C ASN A 621 -4.46 -19.14 25.58
N GLY A 622 -4.23 -19.97 24.56
CA GLY A 622 -5.18 -20.98 24.11
C GLY A 622 -5.52 -22.05 25.14
N ASP A 623 -4.56 -22.44 25.99
CA ASP A 623 -4.71 -23.53 26.95
C ASP A 623 -5.60 -23.13 28.15
N ASN A 624 -5.52 -21.86 28.58
CA ASN A 624 -6.35 -21.30 29.63
C ASN A 624 -7.83 -21.08 29.20
N ILE A 625 -8.12 -21.04 27.90
CA ILE A 625 -9.47 -20.78 27.36
C ILE A 625 -10.37 -22.02 27.51
N ASN A 626 -10.98 -22.09 28.69
CA ASN A 626 -11.90 -23.14 29.11
C ASN A 626 -13.36 -22.85 28.72
N SER A 627 -14.28 -23.76 29.03
CA SER A 627 -15.69 -23.72 28.60
C SER A 627 -16.55 -22.57 29.17
N THR A 628 -16.03 -21.77 30.11
CA THR A 628 -16.71 -20.57 30.64
C THR A 628 -16.94 -19.47 29.60
N VAL A 629 -16.17 -19.46 28.49
CA VAL A 629 -16.35 -18.49 27.39
C VAL A 629 -17.60 -18.74 26.54
N LYS A 630 -18.34 -19.84 26.76
CA LYS A 630 -19.49 -20.23 25.94
C LYS A 630 -20.58 -19.15 25.95
N GLY A 631 -20.83 -18.53 24.79
CA GLY A 631 -21.76 -17.42 24.62
C GLY A 631 -21.21 -16.02 24.97
N LYS A 632 -19.95 -15.94 25.40
CA LYS A 632 -19.25 -14.70 25.76
C LYS A 632 -18.25 -14.27 24.67
N THR A 633 -17.88 -13.00 24.68
CA THR A 633 -16.73 -12.49 23.92
C THR A 633 -15.52 -12.46 24.82
N VAL A 634 -14.42 -13.07 24.38
CA VAL A 634 -13.13 -13.00 25.08
C VAL A 634 -12.54 -11.61 24.87
N PHE A 635 -12.12 -10.95 25.94
CA PHE A 635 -11.30 -9.75 25.89
C PHE A 635 -9.98 -10.06 26.59
N CYS A 636 -8.87 -10.04 25.85
CA CYS A 636 -7.58 -10.07 26.49
C CYS A 636 -7.15 -8.65 26.84
N PHE A 637 -6.81 -8.42 28.09
CA PHE A 637 -6.17 -7.20 28.55
C PHE A 637 -4.68 -7.47 28.75
N GLY A 638 -3.84 -6.57 28.27
CA GLY A 638 -2.38 -6.71 28.33
C GLY A 638 -1.70 -5.38 28.07
N THR A 639 -0.45 -5.27 28.53
CA THR A 639 0.38 -4.09 28.32
C THR A 639 1.19 -4.20 27.03
N LYS A 640 1.87 -3.11 26.66
CA LYS A 640 2.78 -3.05 25.50
C LYS A 640 4.13 -3.75 25.71
N LEU A 641 4.35 -4.36 26.89
CA LEU A 641 5.57 -5.07 27.27
C LEU A 641 5.36 -6.59 27.32
N ASP A 642 4.11 -7.03 27.35
CA ASP A 642 3.71 -8.43 27.43
C ASP A 642 4.06 -9.15 26.11
N PRO A 643 4.32 -10.47 26.12
CA PRO A 643 4.50 -11.24 24.89
C PRO A 643 3.30 -11.12 23.97
N GLU A 644 3.51 -11.08 22.64
CA GLU A 644 2.37 -11.15 21.72
C GLU A 644 1.83 -12.60 21.72
N PRO A 645 0.56 -12.84 22.13
CA PRO A 645 0.05 -14.18 22.34
C PRO A 645 -0.32 -14.86 21.02
N ASP A 646 -0.47 -16.19 21.03
CA ASP A 646 -0.92 -16.94 19.84
C ASP A 646 -2.39 -16.65 19.51
N ILE A 647 -2.57 -15.62 18.66
CA ILE A 647 -3.84 -15.14 18.13
C ILE A 647 -4.63 -16.29 17.49
N ASN A 648 -3.98 -17.17 16.74
CA ASN A 648 -4.63 -18.25 16.01
C ASN A 648 -5.15 -19.33 16.96
N SER A 649 -4.35 -19.72 17.96
CA SER A 649 -4.79 -20.63 19.02
C SER A 649 -5.95 -20.04 19.84
N ILE A 650 -5.86 -18.77 20.25
CA ILE A 650 -6.91 -18.07 21.02
C ILE A 650 -8.23 -18.04 20.24
N ILE A 651 -8.24 -17.62 18.98
CA ILE A 651 -9.46 -17.54 18.17
C ILE A 651 -10.05 -18.95 17.93
N LYS A 652 -9.20 -19.93 17.62
CA LYS A 652 -9.60 -21.32 17.41
C LYS A 652 -10.26 -21.91 18.66
N VAL A 653 -9.56 -21.89 19.80
CA VAL A 653 -10.07 -22.49 21.05
C VAL A 653 -11.32 -21.75 21.53
N THR A 654 -11.35 -20.41 21.46
CA THR A 654 -12.56 -19.64 21.78
C THR A 654 -13.76 -20.07 20.92
N GLY A 655 -13.55 -20.29 19.61
CA GLY A 655 -14.56 -20.82 18.71
C GLY A 655 -15.03 -22.23 19.08
N GLU A 656 -14.09 -23.14 19.35
CA GLU A 656 -14.37 -24.53 19.74
C GLU A 656 -15.11 -24.64 21.09
N LYS A 657 -14.82 -23.76 22.06
CA LYS A 657 -15.57 -23.68 23.33
C LYS A 657 -16.93 -22.97 23.19
N GLY A 658 -17.24 -22.39 22.03
CA GLY A 658 -18.52 -21.74 21.72
C GLY A 658 -18.62 -20.28 22.16
N GLY A 659 -17.50 -19.56 22.24
CA GLY A 659 -17.46 -18.10 22.38
C GLY A 659 -18.02 -17.36 21.16
N THR A 660 -18.24 -16.06 21.30
CA THR A 660 -18.90 -15.20 20.29
C THR A 660 -18.00 -14.16 19.65
N GLY A 661 -16.74 -14.09 20.07
CA GLY A 661 -15.73 -13.20 19.51
C GLY A 661 -14.49 -13.10 20.41
N VAL A 662 -13.46 -12.46 19.89
CA VAL A 662 -12.20 -12.14 20.58
C VAL A 662 -11.86 -10.67 20.33
N ILE A 663 -11.50 -9.93 21.37
CA ILE A 663 -10.97 -8.55 21.29
C ILE A 663 -9.61 -8.53 21.98
N MET A 664 -8.58 -7.98 21.33
CA MET A 664 -7.22 -7.88 21.92
C MET A 664 -6.54 -6.54 21.58
N PRO A 665 -5.73 -5.98 22.49
CA PRO A 665 -4.83 -4.88 22.18
C PRO A 665 -3.71 -5.31 21.23
N LYS A 666 -3.29 -4.38 20.39
CA LYS A 666 -2.01 -4.44 19.67
C LYS A 666 -1.49 -3.02 19.48
N TYR A 667 -0.22 -2.89 19.09
CA TYR A 667 0.22 -1.67 18.42
C TYR A 667 -0.59 -1.44 17.13
N ASN A 668 -0.70 -0.20 16.68
CA ASN A 668 -1.35 0.12 15.41
C ASN A 668 -0.55 -0.46 14.23
N THR A 669 -0.88 -1.66 13.79
CA THR A 669 -0.23 -2.38 12.68
C THR A 669 -1.06 -2.32 11.41
N ASP A 670 -0.40 -2.08 10.28
CA ASP A 670 -1.02 -2.04 8.95
C ASP A 670 -1.60 -3.40 8.51
N THR A 671 -1.11 -4.50 9.06
CA THR A 671 -1.66 -5.84 8.94
C THR A 671 -2.90 -5.99 9.82
N LEU A 672 -4.09 -5.99 9.19
CA LEU A 672 -5.38 -6.19 9.87
C LEU A 672 -5.68 -7.65 10.21
N LEU A 673 -4.91 -8.58 9.63
CA LEU A 673 -4.72 -10.00 9.97
C LEU A 673 -3.66 -10.54 8.99
N GLN A 674 -2.98 -11.63 9.35
CA GLN A 674 -2.52 -12.61 8.35
C GLN A 674 -3.62 -13.67 8.19
N ASP A 675 -3.64 -14.31 7.04
CA ASP A 675 -4.63 -15.29 6.60
C ASP A 675 -6.08 -14.78 6.42
N SER A 676 -6.84 -15.56 5.65
CA SER A 676 -8.10 -15.14 5.05
C SER A 676 -9.24 -14.95 6.08
N PRO A 677 -10.09 -13.91 5.95
CA PRO A 677 -11.31 -13.73 6.77
C PRO A 677 -12.28 -14.93 6.78
N LEU A 678 -12.08 -15.88 5.85
CA LEU A 678 -12.84 -17.11 5.72
C LEU A 678 -12.55 -18.15 6.80
N THR A 679 -11.31 -18.20 7.31
CA THR A 679 -10.84 -19.26 8.23
C THR A 679 -11.30 -19.04 9.67
N LEU A 680 -11.49 -17.77 10.08
CA LEU A 680 -11.87 -17.45 11.44
C LEU A 680 -13.32 -17.87 11.75
N PRO A 681 -13.56 -18.74 12.77
CA PRO A 681 -14.90 -19.21 13.11
C PRO A 681 -15.78 -18.14 13.77
N ILE A 682 -15.15 -17.10 14.35
CA ILE A 682 -15.78 -16.05 15.16
C ILE A 682 -15.18 -14.67 14.83
N PRO A 683 -15.82 -13.55 15.20
CA PRO A 683 -15.21 -12.22 15.09
C PRO A 683 -13.91 -12.13 15.90
N PHE A 684 -12.84 -11.65 15.28
CA PHE A 684 -11.64 -11.18 15.98
C PHE A 684 -11.50 -9.67 15.73
N VAL A 685 -11.15 -8.88 16.75
CA VAL A 685 -10.99 -7.42 16.62
C VAL A 685 -9.74 -6.96 17.34
N VAL A 686 -8.84 -6.30 16.60
CA VAL A 686 -7.66 -5.65 17.14
C VAL A 686 -8.01 -4.21 17.50
N VAL A 687 -7.66 -3.80 18.72
CA VAL A 687 -7.78 -2.42 19.21
C VAL A 687 -6.40 -1.87 19.60
N ASP A 688 -6.24 -0.56 19.71
CA ASP A 688 -5.07 0.01 20.36
C ASP A 688 -5.15 -0.13 21.90
N TYR A 689 -4.02 0.09 22.58
CA TYR A 689 -3.93 -0.02 24.04
C TYR A 689 -4.75 1.04 24.80
N GLU A 690 -5.12 2.17 24.20
CA GLU A 690 -6.00 3.16 24.85
C GLU A 690 -7.45 2.66 24.86
N ILE A 691 -7.93 2.19 23.71
CA ILE A 691 -9.25 1.55 23.58
C ILE A 691 -9.33 0.31 24.49
N ALA A 692 -8.29 -0.53 24.52
CA ALA A 692 -8.25 -1.69 25.42
C ALA A 692 -8.32 -1.28 26.90
N TYR A 693 -7.58 -0.24 27.31
CA TYR A 693 -7.65 0.26 28.68
C TYR A 693 -9.04 0.83 29.02
N ARG A 694 -9.71 1.54 28.09
CA ARG A 694 -11.09 2.00 28.27
C ARG A 694 -12.09 0.84 28.41
N ILE A 695 -11.95 -0.22 27.61
CA ILE A 695 -12.77 -1.45 27.72
C ILE A 695 -12.53 -2.14 29.07
N TYR A 696 -11.28 -2.21 29.53
CA TYR A 696 -10.95 -2.74 30.86
C TYR A 696 -11.53 -1.90 31.99
N GLN A 697 -11.43 -0.57 31.91
CA GLN A 697 -12.06 0.34 32.89
C GLN A 697 -13.58 0.15 32.96
N TYR A 698 -14.27 0.04 31.83
CA TYR A 698 -15.70 -0.30 31.78
C TYR A 698 -15.98 -1.62 32.51
N TYR A 699 -15.24 -2.68 32.17
CA TYR A 699 -15.38 -4.00 32.81
C TYR A 699 -15.18 -3.94 34.34
N THR A 700 -14.20 -3.19 34.84
CA THR A 700 -13.95 -3.05 36.29
C THR A 700 -14.94 -2.15 37.03
N ASN A 701 -15.66 -1.27 36.33
CA ASN A 701 -16.59 -0.30 36.95
C ASN A 701 -18.05 -0.75 36.94
N GLU A 702 -18.40 -1.80 36.19
CA GLU A 702 -19.77 -2.31 36.02
C GLU A 702 -20.25 -3.09 37.28
N ASN A 703 -20.58 -2.35 38.35
CA ASN A 703 -20.87 -2.92 39.67
C ASN A 703 -22.19 -3.71 39.79
N ASP A 704 -23.08 -3.64 38.79
CA ASP A 704 -24.49 -4.07 38.90
C ASP A 704 -24.92 -5.04 37.76
N GLY A 705 -23.96 -5.61 37.01
CA GLY A 705 -24.24 -6.59 35.97
C GLY A 705 -22.99 -7.11 35.25
N THR A 706 -23.10 -8.25 34.56
CA THR A 706 -22.02 -8.74 33.69
C THR A 706 -21.80 -7.78 32.54
N ALA A 707 -20.65 -7.11 32.50
CA ALA A 707 -20.25 -6.16 31.46
C ALA A 707 -20.39 -6.75 30.03
N LYS A 708 -20.86 -5.94 29.08
CA LYS A 708 -21.31 -6.43 27.76
C LYS A 708 -20.68 -5.70 26.59
N VAL A 709 -20.52 -6.43 25.49
CA VAL A 709 -19.99 -5.93 24.23
C VAL A 709 -20.79 -6.45 23.04
N LYS A 710 -20.86 -5.64 21.98
CA LYS A 710 -21.41 -5.99 20.67
C LYS A 710 -20.45 -5.50 19.59
N ILE A 711 -20.03 -6.42 18.72
CA ILE A 711 -19.13 -6.16 17.59
C ILE A 711 -19.97 -6.03 16.32
N SER A 712 -19.82 -4.94 15.56
CA SER A 712 -20.47 -4.80 14.25
C SER A 712 -19.80 -5.67 13.18
N SER A 713 -20.49 -5.90 12.06
CA SER A 713 -19.81 -6.36 10.86
C SER A 713 -18.89 -5.24 10.32
N THR A 714 -17.83 -5.62 9.63
CA THR A 714 -16.93 -4.70 8.93
C THR A 714 -17.67 -3.94 7.84
N GLN A 715 -17.33 -2.66 7.68
CA GLN A 715 -17.68 -1.88 6.49
C GLN A 715 -16.41 -1.58 5.69
N THR A 716 -16.54 -1.28 4.40
CA THR A 716 -15.44 -0.72 3.60
C THR A 716 -15.62 0.80 3.56
N THR A 717 -14.61 1.56 3.96
CA THR A 717 -14.59 3.03 3.82
C THR A 717 -13.40 3.49 3.00
N ILE A 718 -13.56 4.58 2.26
CA ILE A 718 -12.55 5.20 1.39
C ILE A 718 -12.49 6.69 1.74
N GLY A 719 -11.30 7.29 1.74
CA GLY A 719 -11.09 8.72 2.00
C GLY A 719 -11.41 9.15 3.43
N LYS A 720 -11.30 8.23 4.40
CA LYS A 720 -11.52 8.48 5.84
C LYS A 720 -10.30 8.21 6.71
N VAL A 721 -9.16 7.91 6.10
CA VAL A 721 -7.87 7.69 6.76
C VAL A 721 -6.76 8.35 5.95
N THR A 722 -5.84 9.03 6.62
CA THR A 722 -4.66 9.66 6.00
C THR A 722 -3.76 8.60 5.38
N ALA A 723 -3.47 8.74 4.09
CA ALA A 723 -2.66 7.83 3.30
C ALA A 723 -1.93 8.57 2.16
N PRO A 724 -0.75 8.09 1.72
CA PRO A 724 -0.10 6.84 2.13
C PRO A 724 0.78 7.03 3.37
N LYS A 725 0.91 5.96 4.17
CA LYS A 725 1.93 5.80 5.20
C LYS A 725 2.78 4.58 4.87
N VAL A 726 4.09 4.63 5.11
CA VAL A 726 4.96 3.44 4.98
C VAL A 726 4.58 2.45 6.08
N ALA A 727 4.30 1.21 5.69
CA ALA A 727 3.77 0.19 6.58
C ALA A 727 4.80 -0.23 7.64
N ALA A 728 4.33 -0.57 8.84
CA ALA A 728 5.17 -0.95 9.97
C ALA A 728 6.13 -2.10 9.61
N PHE A 729 5.61 -3.14 8.95
CA PHE A 729 6.39 -4.30 8.50
C PHE A 729 7.35 -4.00 7.33
N SER A 730 7.16 -2.92 6.56
CA SER A 730 8.01 -2.69 5.39
C SER A 730 9.47 -2.53 5.84
N SER A 731 10.37 -3.36 5.33
CA SER A 731 11.80 -3.29 5.68
C SER A 731 12.43 -1.93 5.35
N ARG A 732 13.45 -1.54 6.12
CA ARG A 732 14.03 -0.18 6.17
C ARG A 732 15.53 -0.17 5.91
N GLY A 733 16.01 0.90 5.28
CA GLY A 733 17.43 1.18 5.08
C GLY A 733 18.18 1.62 6.35
N PRO A 734 19.46 2.01 6.21
CA PRO A 734 20.30 1.87 5.01
C PRO A 734 20.57 0.39 4.69
N SER A 735 20.96 0.08 3.45
CA SER A 735 21.50 -1.26 3.14
C SER A 735 22.76 -1.53 3.98
N SER A 736 22.83 -2.73 4.56
CA SER A 736 24.02 -3.27 5.23
C SER A 736 25.15 -3.58 4.25
N ILE A 737 24.80 -4.02 3.04
CA ILE A 737 25.73 -4.43 1.97
C ILE A 737 26.23 -3.21 1.19
N TYR A 738 25.33 -2.28 0.85
CA TYR A 738 25.60 -1.12 0.00
C TYR A 738 25.18 0.20 0.68
N PRO A 739 25.79 0.61 1.81
CA PRO A 739 25.44 1.85 2.52
C PRO A 739 25.76 3.14 1.73
N GLY A 740 26.45 3.04 0.58
CA GLY A 740 26.58 4.09 -0.42
C GLY A 740 25.39 4.27 -1.36
N VAL A 741 24.30 3.52 -1.16
CA VAL A 741 23.07 3.56 -1.96
C VAL A 741 21.86 3.69 -1.04
N ILE A 742 20.93 4.60 -1.37
CA ILE A 742 19.65 4.69 -0.66
C ILE A 742 18.77 3.50 -1.10
N LYS A 743 18.33 2.70 -0.13
CA LYS A 743 17.33 1.65 -0.27
C LYS A 743 16.31 1.77 0.87
N PRO A 744 15.02 1.47 0.66
CA PRO A 744 14.36 1.11 -0.61
C PRO A 744 14.45 2.23 -1.66
N ASP A 745 14.10 1.96 -2.92
CA ASP A 745 14.15 2.97 -4.00
C ASP A 745 12.86 3.81 -4.05
N ILE A 746 11.71 3.18 -3.81
CA ILE A 746 10.36 3.76 -3.95
C ILE A 746 9.38 3.07 -2.99
N ALA A 747 8.31 3.75 -2.57
CA ALA A 747 7.15 3.14 -1.91
C ALA A 747 5.94 3.03 -2.85
N ALA A 748 5.18 1.94 -2.74
CA ALA A 748 3.92 1.72 -3.46
C ALA A 748 2.88 1.04 -2.57
N VAL A 749 1.63 0.94 -3.02
CA VAL A 749 0.54 0.36 -2.20
C VAL A 749 0.80 -1.13 -1.97
N GLY A 750 0.95 -1.53 -0.71
CA GLY A 750 1.27 -2.91 -0.31
C GLY A 750 0.47 -3.42 0.88
N VAL A 751 -0.58 -2.70 1.29
CA VAL A 751 -1.41 -3.04 2.47
C VAL A 751 -2.84 -3.33 2.04
N THR A 752 -3.36 -4.50 2.43
CA THR A 752 -4.73 -4.98 2.18
C THR A 752 -5.13 -4.84 0.70
N ILE A 753 -4.30 -5.39 -0.19
CA ILE A 753 -4.52 -5.44 -1.64
C ILE A 753 -5.48 -6.59 -1.97
N LEU A 754 -6.54 -6.29 -2.75
CA LEU A 754 -7.48 -7.30 -3.24
C LEU A 754 -7.03 -7.76 -4.63
N ALA A 755 -6.57 -9.00 -4.75
CA ALA A 755 -6.17 -9.61 -6.02
C ALA A 755 -6.63 -11.09 -6.09
N ALA A 756 -6.27 -11.80 -7.16
CA ALA A 756 -6.84 -13.12 -7.45
C ALA A 756 -6.40 -14.19 -6.43
N ALA A 757 -7.32 -15.10 -6.12
CA ALA A 757 -7.13 -16.15 -5.12
C ALA A 757 -6.68 -17.50 -5.71
N PRO A 758 -5.99 -18.36 -4.91
CA PRO A 758 -5.65 -19.72 -5.31
C PRO A 758 -6.90 -20.57 -5.58
N LYS A 759 -6.71 -21.70 -6.28
CA LYS A 759 -7.81 -22.56 -6.75
C LYS A 759 -8.79 -22.96 -5.63
N ASP A 760 -8.31 -23.35 -4.45
CA ASP A 760 -9.17 -23.80 -3.35
C ASP A 760 -10.15 -22.71 -2.88
N PHE A 761 -9.74 -21.44 -2.96
CA PHE A 761 -10.61 -20.30 -2.64
C PHE A 761 -11.63 -20.05 -3.77
N ILE A 762 -11.22 -20.19 -5.03
CA ILE A 762 -12.12 -20.12 -6.20
C ILE A 762 -13.22 -21.20 -6.10
N ASP A 763 -12.85 -22.44 -5.74
CA ASP A 763 -13.78 -23.56 -5.60
C ASP A 763 -14.76 -23.39 -4.43
N LEU A 764 -14.36 -22.64 -3.39
CA LEU A 764 -15.25 -22.19 -2.30
C LEU A 764 -16.14 -20.99 -2.68
N GLY A 765 -15.95 -20.40 -3.86
CA GLY A 765 -16.70 -19.24 -4.36
C GLY A 765 -16.10 -17.87 -4.03
N ILE A 766 -14.83 -17.81 -3.63
CA ILE A 766 -14.09 -16.58 -3.33
C ILE A 766 -12.91 -16.42 -4.30
N PRO A 767 -13.11 -15.84 -5.50
CA PRO A 767 -12.05 -15.70 -6.49
C PRO A 767 -11.03 -14.58 -6.20
N TYR A 768 -11.20 -13.82 -5.10
CA TYR A 768 -10.34 -12.71 -4.70
C TYR A 768 -10.15 -12.64 -3.18
N HIS A 769 -8.93 -12.40 -2.71
CA HIS A 769 -8.61 -12.24 -1.28
C HIS A 769 -7.66 -11.07 -1.01
N PHE A 770 -7.51 -10.73 0.28
CA PHE A 770 -6.61 -9.68 0.74
C PHE A 770 -5.25 -10.25 1.13
N GLU A 771 -4.18 -9.57 0.70
CA GLU A 771 -2.82 -9.76 1.24
C GLU A 771 -2.17 -8.41 1.58
N SER A 772 -1.10 -8.45 2.39
CA SER A 772 -0.29 -7.29 2.76
C SER A 772 1.19 -7.68 2.82
N GLY A 773 2.05 -6.90 2.17
CA GLY A 773 3.49 -7.15 2.09
C GLY A 773 4.16 -6.21 1.10
N THR A 774 5.49 -6.08 1.18
CA THR A 774 6.29 -5.50 0.08
C THR A 774 6.14 -6.33 -1.19
N SER A 775 5.84 -7.62 -1.04
CA SER A 775 5.37 -8.54 -2.08
C SER A 775 4.16 -8.06 -2.88
N MET A 776 3.28 -7.24 -2.30
CA MET A 776 2.13 -6.66 -3.02
C MET A 776 2.45 -5.27 -3.61
N ALA A 777 3.44 -4.58 -3.04
CA ALA A 777 3.92 -3.30 -3.56
C ALA A 777 4.81 -3.48 -4.81
N CYS A 778 5.67 -4.51 -4.82
CA CYS A 778 6.48 -4.92 -5.96
C CYS A 778 5.67 -5.03 -7.27
N PRO A 779 4.61 -5.85 -7.39
CA PRO A 779 3.83 -5.99 -8.62
C PRO A 779 3.05 -4.73 -8.99
N HIS A 780 2.68 -3.85 -8.04
CA HIS A 780 2.16 -2.53 -8.41
C HIS A 780 3.22 -1.74 -9.19
N VAL A 781 4.47 -1.72 -8.73
CA VAL A 781 5.57 -1.06 -9.46
C VAL A 781 5.86 -1.77 -10.78
N SER A 782 5.90 -3.11 -10.83
CA SER A 782 6.11 -3.87 -12.08
C SER A 782 5.07 -3.57 -13.15
N GLY A 783 3.79 -3.46 -12.77
CA GLY A 783 2.72 -3.07 -13.69
C GLY A 783 2.80 -1.61 -14.13
N ILE A 784 3.35 -0.70 -13.30
CA ILE A 784 3.66 0.68 -13.70
C ILE A 784 4.85 0.71 -14.68
N VAL A 785 5.90 -0.06 -14.42
CA VAL A 785 7.05 -0.22 -15.34
C VAL A 785 6.56 -0.78 -16.69
N ALA A 786 5.59 -1.69 -16.72
CA ALA A 786 4.99 -2.19 -17.96
C ALA A 786 4.25 -1.10 -18.76
N VAL A 787 3.46 -0.27 -18.08
CA VAL A 787 2.81 0.90 -18.68
C VAL A 787 3.83 1.91 -19.21
N LEU A 788 4.88 2.20 -18.46
CA LEU A 788 5.95 3.13 -18.88
C LEU A 788 6.79 2.56 -20.04
N LYS A 789 7.10 1.26 -20.04
CA LYS A 789 7.83 0.57 -21.11
C LYS A 789 7.00 0.42 -22.39
N SER A 790 5.68 0.36 -22.29
CA SER A 790 4.79 0.43 -23.46
C SER A 790 4.68 1.85 -24.04
N LEU A 791 4.87 2.89 -23.21
CA LEU A 791 4.86 4.29 -23.65
C LEU A 791 6.21 4.74 -24.23
N HIS A 792 7.32 4.25 -23.64
CA HIS A 792 8.70 4.55 -24.01
C HIS A 792 9.51 3.25 -24.22
N PRO A 793 9.33 2.53 -25.34
CA PRO A 793 9.95 1.23 -25.58
C PRO A 793 11.49 1.26 -25.56
N GLU A 794 12.10 2.39 -25.88
CA GLU A 794 13.55 2.59 -25.94
C GLU A 794 14.21 2.86 -24.58
N TRP A 795 13.43 3.16 -23.52
CA TRP A 795 14.00 3.45 -22.20
C TRP A 795 14.70 2.24 -21.59
N SER A 796 15.88 2.49 -21.02
CA SER A 796 16.66 1.50 -20.26
C SER A 796 15.97 1.15 -18.92
N PRO A 797 16.37 0.05 -18.26
CA PRO A 797 15.99 -0.20 -16.87
C PRO A 797 16.28 0.96 -15.92
N ALA A 798 17.42 1.64 -16.11
CA ALA A 798 17.82 2.79 -15.30
C ALA A 798 16.97 4.04 -15.60
N ALA A 799 16.59 4.26 -16.86
CA ALA A 799 15.68 5.33 -17.26
C ALA A 799 14.29 5.17 -16.63
N LEU A 800 13.73 3.95 -16.66
CA LEU A 800 12.44 3.61 -16.03
C LEU A 800 12.50 3.78 -14.51
N LYS A 801 13.55 3.25 -13.87
CA LYS A 801 13.83 3.44 -12.44
C LYS A 801 13.96 4.92 -12.08
N SER A 802 14.71 5.69 -12.89
CA SER A 802 14.87 7.13 -12.70
C SER A 802 13.52 7.83 -12.77
N ALA A 803 12.74 7.64 -13.82
CA ALA A 803 11.47 8.34 -14.01
C ALA A 803 10.54 8.13 -12.79
N ILE A 804 10.39 6.88 -12.35
CA ILE A 804 9.61 6.48 -11.17
C ILE A 804 10.10 7.19 -9.89
N MET A 805 11.42 7.21 -9.66
CA MET A 805 12.00 7.82 -8.45
C MET A 805 11.93 9.36 -8.50
N THR A 806 12.26 9.97 -9.63
CA THR A 806 12.42 11.43 -9.72
C THR A 806 11.13 12.21 -9.59
N THR A 807 9.98 11.57 -9.84
CA THR A 807 8.65 12.18 -9.72
C THR A 807 7.85 11.69 -8.52
N ALA A 808 8.50 11.02 -7.56
CA ALA A 808 7.87 10.48 -6.37
C ALA A 808 7.37 11.56 -5.40
N LEU A 809 6.24 11.30 -4.74
CA LEU A 809 5.61 12.20 -3.78
C LEU A 809 6.16 11.96 -2.36
N THR A 810 6.47 13.02 -1.62
CA THR A 810 6.86 12.97 -0.20
C THR A 810 5.75 13.40 0.76
N TYR A 811 4.55 13.63 0.23
CA TYR A 811 3.39 14.11 0.97
C TYR A 811 2.21 13.16 0.76
N ASP A 812 1.34 13.09 1.75
CA ASP A 812 0.08 12.35 1.70
C ASP A 812 -1.06 13.17 1.07
N ASN A 813 -2.23 12.53 0.93
CA ASN A 813 -3.40 13.17 0.31
C ASN A 813 -3.97 14.35 1.11
N ASP A 814 -3.58 14.50 2.39
CA ASP A 814 -3.93 15.64 3.24
C ASP A 814 -2.89 16.79 3.12
N GLY A 815 -1.84 16.59 2.30
CA GLY A 815 -0.74 17.54 2.10
C GLY A 815 0.33 17.50 3.20
N MET A 816 0.25 16.54 4.12
CA MET A 816 1.20 16.38 5.23
C MET A 816 2.39 15.50 4.80
N PRO A 817 3.58 15.62 5.42
CA PRO A 817 4.70 14.74 5.10
C PRO A 817 4.34 13.27 5.37
N ILE A 818 4.63 12.38 4.40
CA ILE A 818 4.37 10.94 4.53
C ILE A 818 4.94 10.44 5.85
N LYS A 819 4.17 9.60 6.55
CA LYS A 819 4.57 9.00 7.82
C LYS A 819 5.03 7.56 7.66
N ALA A 820 5.84 7.11 8.60
CA ALA A 820 6.31 5.74 8.72
C ALA A 820 5.73 5.14 10.00
N ASN A 821 4.94 4.07 9.84
CA ASN A 821 4.37 3.31 10.95
C ASN A 821 5.44 2.41 11.59
N GLY A 822 5.15 1.97 12.83
CA GLY A 822 6.01 1.20 13.71
C GLY A 822 5.55 1.33 15.17
N ARG A 823 6.34 0.84 16.15
CA ARG A 823 6.02 0.99 17.59
C ARG A 823 5.85 2.46 18.03
N VAL A 824 6.50 3.38 17.32
CA VAL A 824 6.27 4.83 17.37
C VAL A 824 6.22 5.33 15.93
N GLU A 825 5.16 6.06 15.56
CA GLU A 825 5.01 6.68 14.24
C GLU A 825 6.03 7.82 14.07
N LYS A 826 6.79 7.85 12.96
CA LYS A 826 7.69 8.96 12.62
C LYS A 826 7.30 9.62 11.29
N ILE A 827 7.81 10.83 11.03
CA ILE A 827 7.85 11.36 9.66
C ILE A 827 8.78 10.43 8.86
N ALA A 828 8.33 9.98 7.70
CA ALA A 828 9.09 9.05 6.89
C ALA A 828 10.26 9.76 6.19
N ASP A 829 11.38 9.05 6.12
CA ASP A 829 12.63 9.48 5.52
C ASP A 829 13.05 8.56 4.36
N PRO A 830 14.11 8.90 3.59
CA PRO A 830 14.57 8.09 2.47
C PRO A 830 14.93 6.62 2.76
N PHE A 831 15.11 6.21 4.02
CA PHE A 831 15.26 4.79 4.36
C PHE A 831 13.93 4.08 4.65
N ASP A 832 12.80 4.79 4.67
CA ASP A 832 11.46 4.20 4.70
C ASP A 832 10.84 4.09 3.30
N TYR A 833 10.97 5.13 2.45
CA TYR A 833 10.32 5.20 1.13
C TYR A 833 11.25 5.41 -0.06
N GLY A 834 12.56 5.51 0.14
CA GLY A 834 13.50 5.85 -0.94
C GLY A 834 13.33 7.29 -1.45
N ALA A 835 12.87 7.43 -2.69
CA ALA A 835 12.53 8.73 -3.26
C ALA A 835 11.21 9.31 -2.72
N GLY A 836 10.23 8.44 -2.41
CA GLY A 836 8.88 8.82 -2.00
C GLY A 836 7.85 7.74 -2.38
N PHE A 837 6.56 8.08 -2.32
CA PHE A 837 5.49 7.26 -2.86
C PHE A 837 5.34 7.46 -4.38
N ILE A 838 5.09 6.38 -5.10
CA ILE A 838 5.09 6.35 -6.58
C ILE A 838 3.97 7.20 -7.20
N ASN A 839 4.31 7.94 -8.27
CA ASN A 839 3.36 8.73 -9.06
C ASN A 839 3.44 8.33 -10.54
N PRO A 840 2.57 7.41 -11.02
CA PRO A 840 2.62 6.88 -12.38
C PRO A 840 2.44 7.95 -13.46
N ASN A 841 1.52 8.90 -13.22
CA ASN A 841 1.16 9.93 -14.19
C ASN A 841 2.29 10.93 -14.44
N MET A 842 3.09 11.26 -13.42
CA MET A 842 4.27 12.11 -13.59
C MET A 842 5.48 11.32 -14.11
N ALA A 843 5.65 10.05 -13.72
CA ALA A 843 6.72 9.19 -14.24
C ALA A 843 6.62 8.92 -15.75
N ALA A 844 5.46 9.19 -16.36
CA ALA A 844 5.23 9.12 -17.80
C ALA A 844 5.86 10.27 -18.60
N ASP A 845 6.13 11.43 -17.97
CA ASP A 845 6.90 12.55 -18.55
C ASP A 845 7.73 13.21 -17.42
N PRO A 846 8.90 12.62 -17.07
CA PRO A 846 9.72 13.10 -15.97
C PRO A 846 10.57 14.32 -16.35
N GLY A 847 10.58 14.75 -17.63
CA GLY A 847 11.47 15.78 -18.14
C GLY A 847 12.94 15.32 -18.27
N LEU A 848 13.59 14.95 -17.17
CA LEU A 848 14.97 14.44 -17.14
C LEU A 848 15.05 13.05 -16.48
N ILE A 849 16.03 12.24 -16.91
CA ILE A 849 16.37 10.94 -16.31
C ILE A 849 17.86 10.83 -15.98
N TYR A 850 18.17 10.09 -14.92
CA TYR A 850 19.50 9.63 -14.52
C TYR A 850 19.75 8.24 -15.11
N ASP A 851 20.13 8.20 -16.39
CA ASP A 851 20.41 6.94 -17.10
C ASP A 851 21.85 6.46 -16.84
N ILE A 852 22.06 5.14 -16.88
CA ILE A 852 23.35 4.49 -16.66
C ILE A 852 23.38 3.12 -17.35
N SER A 853 24.47 2.80 -18.06
CA SER A 853 24.58 1.51 -18.74
C SER A 853 24.94 0.39 -17.76
N ALA A 854 24.51 -0.83 -18.05
CA ALA A 854 24.95 -1.99 -17.26
C ALA A 854 26.47 -2.22 -17.31
N SER A 855 27.16 -1.71 -18.34
CA SER A 855 28.63 -1.73 -18.38
C SER A 855 29.25 -0.84 -17.29
N ASP A 856 28.56 0.21 -16.84
CA ASP A 856 29.04 1.09 -15.78
C ASP A 856 28.86 0.46 -14.41
N TYR A 857 27.73 -0.22 -14.16
CA TYR A 857 27.60 -1.09 -12.99
C TYR A 857 28.73 -2.14 -12.97
N LEU A 858 28.98 -2.86 -14.07
CA LEU A 858 30.09 -3.84 -14.12
C LEU A 858 31.47 -3.21 -13.83
N LYS A 859 31.76 -1.99 -14.30
CA LYS A 859 33.01 -1.26 -13.97
C LYS A 859 33.18 -1.02 -12.46
N PHE A 860 32.09 -0.75 -11.73
CA PHE A 860 32.12 -0.58 -10.28
C PHE A 860 32.19 -1.92 -9.52
N PHE A 861 31.45 -2.95 -9.97
CA PHE A 861 31.22 -4.17 -9.18
C PHE A 861 32.17 -5.34 -9.51
N ASN A 862 32.79 -5.37 -10.70
CA ASN A 862 33.77 -6.41 -11.07
C ASN A 862 34.93 -6.52 -10.06
N CYS A 863 35.32 -5.41 -9.42
CA CYS A 863 36.42 -5.35 -8.47
C CYS A 863 35.99 -5.43 -6.99
N MET A 864 34.72 -5.73 -6.70
CA MET A 864 34.21 -5.91 -5.33
C MET A 864 33.71 -7.32 -5.01
N GLY A 865 33.55 -8.21 -6.00
CA GLY A 865 32.90 -9.51 -5.76
C GLY A 865 33.05 -10.60 -6.83
N GLY A 866 34.06 -10.55 -7.70
CA GLY A 866 34.39 -11.67 -8.60
C GLY A 866 33.63 -11.76 -9.93
N LEU A 867 32.82 -10.75 -10.29
CA LEU A 867 32.16 -10.67 -11.62
C LEU A 867 33.12 -10.43 -12.79
N GLY A 868 34.40 -10.14 -12.54
CA GLY A 868 35.43 -9.94 -13.56
C GLY A 868 36.47 -11.05 -13.58
N SER A 869 36.89 -11.47 -14.77
CA SER A 869 38.16 -12.17 -14.96
C SER A 869 39.32 -11.29 -14.47
N GLY A 870 40.31 -11.89 -13.80
CA GLY A 870 41.22 -11.21 -12.85
C GLY A 870 42.13 -10.09 -13.38
N ASP A 871 42.16 -9.81 -14.69
CA ASP A 871 43.19 -8.97 -15.32
C ASP A 871 42.80 -7.49 -15.53
N ASN A 872 41.54 -7.08 -15.31
CA ASN A 872 41.05 -5.73 -15.67
C ASN A 872 40.71 -4.78 -14.50
N CYS A 873 41.07 -5.12 -13.25
CA CYS A 873 40.85 -4.25 -12.08
C CYS A 873 41.87 -3.11 -11.91
N THR A 874 42.54 -2.71 -13.00
CA THR A 874 43.43 -1.53 -13.08
C THR A 874 42.68 -0.19 -13.03
N THR A 875 41.34 -0.20 -13.02
CA THR A 875 40.51 1.00 -13.28
C THR A 875 39.49 1.34 -12.18
N VAL A 876 39.73 0.98 -10.92
CA VAL A 876 38.92 1.46 -9.78
C VAL A 876 39.25 2.94 -9.50
N LYS A 877 38.41 3.88 -9.95
CA LYS A 877 38.64 5.34 -9.78
C LYS A 877 37.40 6.21 -9.49
N GLY A 878 36.24 5.62 -9.19
CA GLY A 878 35.03 6.37 -8.80
C GLY A 878 34.58 6.00 -7.39
N SER A 879 33.90 6.93 -6.68
CA SER A 879 33.17 6.57 -5.46
C SER A 879 31.84 5.89 -5.83
N LEU A 880 31.27 5.04 -4.95
CA LEU A 880 29.86 4.65 -5.08
C LEU A 880 28.94 5.90 -5.11
N ALA A 881 29.36 7.00 -4.51
CA ALA A 881 28.65 8.28 -4.59
C ALA A 881 28.61 8.87 -6.02
N ASP A 882 29.52 8.49 -6.93
CA ASP A 882 29.55 8.92 -8.35
C ASP A 882 28.74 8.00 -9.29
N LEU A 883 28.24 6.87 -8.79
CA LEU A 883 27.33 6.01 -9.55
C LEU A 883 26.07 6.82 -9.91
N ASN A 884 25.67 6.86 -11.18
CA ASN A 884 24.66 7.79 -11.68
C ASN A 884 23.21 7.39 -11.35
N LEU A 885 22.94 7.16 -10.06
CA LEU A 885 21.62 6.85 -9.54
C LEU A 885 20.78 8.13 -9.34
N PRO A 886 19.44 8.05 -9.41
CA PRO A 886 18.50 9.10 -9.00
C PRO A 886 18.43 9.25 -7.45
N SER A 887 19.56 9.12 -6.75
CA SER A 887 19.72 9.31 -5.30
C SER A 887 21.20 9.56 -4.97
N ILE A 888 21.49 10.14 -3.79
CA ILE A 888 22.88 10.29 -3.29
C ILE A 888 22.94 9.86 -1.82
N ALA A 889 23.71 8.80 -1.53
CA ALA A 889 24.08 8.43 -0.17
C ALA A 889 25.58 8.64 0.08
N ILE A 890 25.91 9.28 1.20
CA ILE A 890 27.28 9.41 1.70
C ILE A 890 27.29 8.87 3.14
N PRO A 891 27.73 7.61 3.35
CA PRO A 891 27.72 7.00 4.67
C PRO A 891 28.82 7.52 5.60
N ASN A 892 29.91 8.08 5.05
CA ASN A 892 31.13 8.37 5.80
C ASN A 892 31.70 9.78 5.47
N LEU A 893 30.93 10.85 5.69
CA LEU A 893 31.40 12.22 5.43
C LEU A 893 32.27 12.74 6.59
N LYS A 894 33.59 12.88 6.37
CA LYS A 894 34.52 13.45 7.36
C LYS A 894 34.63 14.98 7.30
N THR A 895 34.83 15.54 6.11
CA THR A 895 35.10 16.99 5.92
C THR A 895 34.30 17.55 4.74
N PHE A 896 34.55 17.05 3.54
CA PHE A 896 33.76 17.29 2.34
C PHE A 896 33.81 16.07 1.40
N GLN A 897 32.85 15.97 0.49
CA GLN A 897 32.86 15.04 -0.63
C GLN A 897 32.12 15.67 -1.81
N VAL A 898 32.53 15.33 -3.03
CA VAL A 898 31.82 15.68 -4.27
C VAL A 898 31.25 14.40 -4.87
N ALA A 899 30.03 14.49 -5.40
CA ALA A 899 29.37 13.43 -6.17
C ALA A 899 29.02 13.97 -7.56
N THR A 900 29.38 13.22 -8.61
CA THR A 900 29.08 13.59 -10.00
C THR A 900 27.77 12.96 -10.47
N ARG A 901 26.93 13.69 -11.19
CA ARG A 901 25.70 13.18 -11.82
C ARG A 901 25.59 13.63 -13.27
N THR A 902 24.88 12.83 -14.07
CA THR A 902 24.58 13.09 -15.48
C THR A 902 23.09 12.87 -15.71
N VAL A 903 22.46 13.79 -16.42
CA VAL A 903 21.03 13.74 -16.74
C VAL A 903 20.80 13.88 -18.24
N THR A 904 19.88 13.07 -18.74
CA THR A 904 19.41 13.08 -20.13
C THR A 904 18.01 13.70 -20.16
N ASN A 905 17.81 14.68 -21.02
CA ASN A 905 16.51 15.29 -21.29
C ASN A 905 15.69 14.41 -22.24
N VAL A 906 14.55 13.93 -21.73
CA VAL A 906 13.55 13.13 -22.45
C VAL A 906 12.27 13.90 -22.76
N GLY A 907 12.06 15.04 -22.09
CA GLY A 907 10.96 15.96 -22.36
C GLY A 907 11.23 16.92 -23.54
N GLN A 908 10.79 18.17 -23.41
CA GLN A 908 10.94 19.16 -24.48
C GLN A 908 12.40 19.43 -24.84
N ALA A 909 12.75 19.33 -26.13
CA ALA A 909 14.14 19.35 -26.59
C ALA A 909 14.93 20.63 -26.23
N ASN A 910 14.25 21.77 -26.14
CA ASN A 910 14.83 23.02 -25.65
C ASN A 910 14.25 23.30 -24.27
N ALA A 911 15.05 23.13 -23.21
CA ALA A 911 14.60 23.27 -21.82
C ALA A 911 15.72 23.83 -20.92
N VAL A 912 15.35 24.60 -19.89
CA VAL A 912 16.30 25.22 -18.96
C VAL A 912 15.89 24.87 -17.53
N TYR A 913 16.65 23.97 -16.91
CA TYR A 913 16.38 23.52 -15.55
C TYR A 913 17.26 24.27 -14.54
N LYS A 914 16.69 24.65 -13.40
CA LYS A 914 17.38 25.28 -12.26
C LYS A 914 17.45 24.31 -11.08
N ALA A 915 18.56 24.33 -10.35
CA ALA A 915 18.74 23.52 -9.14
C ALA A 915 18.04 24.14 -7.94
N PHE A 916 17.26 23.33 -7.22
CA PHE A 916 16.68 23.63 -5.92
C PHE A 916 17.27 22.67 -4.87
N LEU A 917 17.81 23.23 -3.79
CA LEU A 917 18.58 22.49 -2.79
C LEU A 917 17.88 22.52 -1.43
N GLN A 918 17.73 21.34 -0.83
CA GLN A 918 17.36 21.14 0.57
C GLN A 918 18.54 20.44 1.26
N PRO A 919 19.52 21.18 1.81
CA PRO A 919 20.72 20.58 2.40
C PRO A 919 20.39 19.75 3.65
N PRO A 920 21.04 18.58 3.85
CA PRO A 920 20.91 17.83 5.10
C PRO A 920 21.35 18.65 6.33
N VAL A 921 20.65 18.48 7.46
CA VAL A 921 20.92 19.28 8.68
C VAL A 921 22.38 19.10 9.14
N GLY A 922 23.15 20.19 9.14
CA GLY A 922 24.58 20.22 9.47
C GLY A 922 25.51 20.20 8.26
N ILE A 923 24.98 20.02 7.05
CA ILE A 923 25.72 19.92 5.80
C ILE A 923 25.45 21.15 4.91
N GLU A 924 26.50 21.75 4.40
CA GLU A 924 26.47 22.71 3.30
C GLU A 924 26.44 21.92 2.00
N MET A 925 25.53 22.28 1.10
CA MET A 925 25.32 21.61 -0.19
C MET A 925 25.32 22.65 -1.30
N ALA A 926 26.14 22.43 -2.33
CA ALA A 926 26.24 23.28 -3.51
C ALA A 926 26.19 22.44 -4.79
N VAL A 927 25.70 23.02 -5.89
CA VAL A 927 25.59 22.35 -7.20
C VAL A 927 26.21 23.20 -8.30
N GLU A 928 27.03 22.57 -9.14
CA GLU A 928 27.77 23.21 -10.22
C GLU A 928 27.62 22.42 -11.54
N PRO A 929 27.14 23.05 -12.63
CA PRO A 929 26.51 24.37 -12.70
C PRO A 929 25.13 24.36 -12.00
N PRO A 930 24.63 25.50 -11.48
CA PRO A 930 23.30 25.58 -10.86
C PRO A 930 22.14 25.63 -11.86
N VAL A 931 22.44 25.66 -13.17
CA VAL A 931 21.48 25.73 -14.28
C VAL A 931 21.95 24.79 -15.40
N LEU A 932 21.03 24.02 -15.96
CA LEU A 932 21.27 23.11 -17.10
C LEU A 932 20.46 23.57 -18.31
N VAL A 933 21.12 23.77 -19.46
CA VAL A 933 20.51 24.31 -20.69
C VAL A 933 20.58 23.27 -21.79
N PHE A 934 19.44 22.63 -22.09
CA PHE A 934 19.31 21.57 -23.09
C PHE A 934 18.86 22.13 -24.45
N SER A 935 19.31 21.47 -25.51
CA SER A 935 18.86 21.69 -26.89
C SER A 935 18.74 20.35 -27.63
N LYS A 936 18.22 20.37 -28.87
CA LYS A 936 18.22 19.18 -29.76
C LYS A 936 19.60 18.50 -29.84
N ASP A 937 20.67 19.29 -29.89
CA ASP A 937 22.06 18.84 -30.03
C ASP A 937 22.75 18.60 -28.68
N ARG A 938 22.15 19.07 -27.58
CA ARG A 938 22.65 18.91 -26.21
C ARG A 938 21.56 18.33 -25.31
N LYS A 939 21.29 17.02 -25.50
CA LYS A 939 20.34 16.26 -24.67
C LYS A 939 20.89 15.78 -23.34
N VAL A 940 22.22 15.64 -23.21
CA VAL A 940 22.88 15.10 -22.01
C VAL A 940 23.74 16.18 -21.38
N GLN A 941 23.66 16.36 -20.06
CA GLN A 941 24.51 17.27 -19.30
C GLN A 941 24.90 16.67 -17.94
N SER A 942 26.09 17.01 -17.45
CA SER A 942 26.61 16.58 -16.16
C SER A 942 26.77 17.75 -15.19
N PHE A 943 26.60 17.47 -13.90
CA PHE A 943 26.79 18.41 -12.81
C PHE A 943 27.46 17.73 -11.61
N LYS A 944 27.99 18.54 -10.70
CA LYS A 944 28.59 18.11 -9.43
C LYS A 944 27.74 18.57 -8.27
N VAL A 945 27.62 17.73 -7.24
CA VAL A 945 27.04 18.07 -5.94
C VAL A 945 28.14 18.00 -4.90
N THR A 946 28.43 19.13 -4.26
CA THR A 946 29.45 19.24 -3.20
C THR A 946 28.77 19.26 -1.84
N PHE A 947 29.20 18.37 -0.95
CA PHE A 947 28.74 18.25 0.43
C PHE A 947 29.88 18.60 1.38
N LYS A 948 29.64 19.46 2.37
CA LYS A 948 30.67 19.95 3.30
C LYS A 948 30.11 20.10 4.72
N VAL A 949 30.87 19.70 5.73
CA VAL A 949 30.44 19.79 7.14
C VAL A 949 30.52 21.24 7.64
N THR A 950 29.43 21.77 8.23
CA THR A 950 29.31 23.20 8.59
C THR A 950 29.73 23.57 10.02
N ARG A 951 29.89 22.58 10.90
CA ARG A 951 30.17 22.74 12.32
C ARG A 951 31.30 21.79 12.73
N ARG A 952 31.66 21.73 14.02
CA ARG A 952 32.51 20.65 14.53
C ARG A 952 31.91 19.30 14.09
N PRO A 953 32.68 18.36 13.51
CA PRO A 953 32.20 17.02 13.25
C PRO A 953 31.65 16.40 14.54
N ILE A 954 30.41 15.92 14.47
CA ILE A 954 29.78 15.13 15.52
C ILE A 954 29.57 13.74 14.92
N GLN A 955 30.12 12.72 15.57
CA GLN A 955 29.84 11.33 15.22
C GLN A 955 28.33 11.09 15.38
N GLY A 956 27.64 10.79 14.28
CA GLY A 956 26.18 10.86 14.30
C GLY A 956 25.49 9.92 13.33
N ASP A 957 24.15 10.02 13.31
CA ASP A 957 23.29 9.31 12.38
C ASP A 957 23.24 10.01 11.02
N TYR A 958 22.53 9.36 10.08
CA TYR A 958 22.19 9.98 8.81
C TYR A 958 21.33 11.24 9.00
N ARG A 959 21.51 12.16 8.07
CA ARG A 959 20.75 13.41 7.90
C ARG A 959 20.27 13.45 6.47
N PHE A 960 19.03 13.88 6.27
CA PHE A 960 18.35 13.77 4.98
C PHE A 960 18.08 15.13 4.34
N GLY A 961 18.04 15.14 3.02
CA GLY A 961 17.77 16.33 2.21
C GLY A 961 17.32 15.93 0.80
N SER A 962 17.31 16.88 -0.13
CA SER A 962 17.04 16.60 -1.54
C SER A 962 17.65 17.64 -2.49
N LEU A 963 17.87 17.23 -3.73
CA LEU A 963 18.12 18.10 -4.88
C LEU A 963 16.94 17.91 -5.84
N ALA A 964 16.39 19.01 -6.37
CA ALA A 964 15.44 18.96 -7.48
C ALA A 964 15.89 19.84 -8.65
N TRP A 965 15.69 19.36 -9.87
CA TRP A 965 15.76 20.17 -11.08
C TRP A 965 14.36 20.58 -11.52
N HIS A 966 14.15 21.86 -11.77
CA HIS A 966 12.85 22.40 -12.18
C HIS A 966 12.97 23.33 -13.39
N ASP A 967 12.09 23.16 -14.37
CA ASP A 967 12.08 23.88 -15.66
C ASP A 967 11.27 25.18 -15.66
N GLY A 968 10.53 25.47 -14.58
CA GLY A 968 9.55 26.55 -14.52
C GLY A 968 8.16 26.18 -15.03
N GLY A 969 7.95 24.92 -15.42
CA GLY A 969 6.67 24.34 -15.83
C GLY A 969 6.19 23.29 -14.83
N ASN A 970 5.94 22.06 -15.31
CA ASN A 970 5.42 20.97 -14.48
C ASN A 970 6.52 20.00 -13.99
N HIS A 971 7.74 20.06 -14.53
CA HIS A 971 8.77 19.08 -14.21
C HIS A 971 9.49 19.43 -12.90
N TRP A 972 9.51 18.47 -11.97
CA TRP A 972 10.26 18.53 -10.72
C TRP A 972 11.03 17.22 -10.57
N VAL A 973 12.28 17.22 -11.02
CA VAL A 973 13.14 16.02 -11.07
C VAL A 973 13.91 15.92 -9.77
N ARG A 974 13.27 15.36 -8.73
CA ARG A 974 13.79 15.34 -7.36
C ARG A 974 14.51 14.04 -7.02
N ILE A 975 15.71 14.14 -6.45
CA ILE A 975 16.45 12.99 -5.89
C ILE A 975 16.59 13.12 -4.36
N PRO A 976 16.39 12.03 -3.59
CA PRO A 976 16.66 11.99 -2.16
C PRO A 976 18.17 11.99 -1.87
N ILE A 977 18.53 12.56 -0.73
CA ILE A 977 19.91 12.67 -0.26
C ILE A 977 19.99 12.18 1.19
N ALA A 978 20.96 11.32 1.49
CA ALA A 978 21.26 10.81 2.83
C ALA A 978 22.76 10.96 3.14
N VAL A 979 23.12 11.72 4.18
CA VAL A 979 24.51 11.98 4.56
C VAL A 979 24.72 11.71 6.03
N ARG A 980 25.70 10.88 6.38
CA ARG A 980 26.13 10.65 7.77
C ARG A 980 27.51 11.26 8.01
N ILE A 981 27.61 12.10 9.04
CA ILE A 981 28.88 12.69 9.48
C ILE A 981 29.61 11.66 10.33
N VAL A 982 30.90 11.45 10.03
CA VAL A 982 31.76 10.55 10.80
C VAL A 982 33.08 11.23 11.16
N ILE A 983 33.56 10.94 12.36
CA ILE A 983 34.91 11.29 12.85
C ILE A 983 35.82 10.08 12.58
N GLU A 984 35.37 8.90 12.97
CA GLU A 984 36.03 7.61 12.78
C GLU A 984 35.23 6.71 11.84
N GLU A 985 35.90 5.79 11.13
CA GLU A 985 35.32 5.10 9.96
C GLU A 985 34.28 4.02 10.31
N ILE A 986 34.29 3.54 11.56
CA ILE A 986 33.38 2.52 12.06
C ILE A 986 32.66 3.09 13.28
N TYR A 987 31.37 3.40 13.12
CA TYR A 987 30.48 3.77 14.21
C TYR A 987 29.23 2.92 14.16
N SER A 988 29.23 1.85 14.93
CA SER A 988 28.04 1.08 15.28
C SER A 988 27.33 1.75 16.45
N LYS A 989 26.05 2.08 16.27
CA LYS A 989 25.15 2.26 17.42
C LYS A 989 24.74 0.87 17.90
N ILE A 990 25.58 0.30 18.77
CA ILE A 990 25.14 -0.76 19.67
C ILE A 990 24.51 -0.04 20.87
N SER A 991 23.19 -0.16 21.01
CA SER A 991 22.38 0.48 22.06
C SER A 991 21.27 -0.47 22.51
#